data_AF-A0A948GMB1-F1
#
_entry.id   AF-A0A948GMB1-F1
#
_cell.length_a   1.000
_cell.length_b   1.000
_cell.length_c   1.000
_cell.angle_alpha   90.00
_cell.angle_beta   90.00
_cell.angle_gamma   90.00
#
_symmetry.space_group_name_H-M   'P 1'
#
loop_
_entity.id
_entity.type
_entity.pdbx_description
1 polymer ?
#
loop_
_entity_poly.entity_id
_entity_poly.type
_entity_poly.pdbx_seq_one_letter_code
_entity_poly.pdbx_strand_id
1 'polypeptide(L)'
;MTGPALAPVRSDALKLPGRHWLAAITLALCLLLPNATMAGLSADAAAAPRPTAITVVLDDNYPPYIFRDAAGSLQGMLKDQWELWSARTGISVDLQGMDWALAQKSIQAGKADVIDTIFDTESRRKTYAFSAPYADIPVSLYFHRSIGGIVDADSLRGFTVGVKAGDACVEKLRTHNVDAFHDYPSYEALVKAAGAGQVRVMCIDRPPADYLLYKLGLAEQFRFSAPIYTGAFHRAVRKENTALLAIVEEGFDTFTAAERQRLVEKWQGEPLQQEWVQLLGRYAAYLVLAIVTGVALLAAWNQGLRSRVRQKTAELELARDHLAATLAAIPDLLFEVGADGRYWDCRAARPDLLAAPPEQLLGRTVNEVMPENAAVAVMAALRQAETTGTSQGVQLRLDVPAGERWFELSVARKAAVAGQGKRFIVLSRDITERRNAEAEIERLAFYDPLTHLPNRRLLLSQLQRALAISARHQRHGALLFIDLDNFKTLNDTQGHSLGDRLLIEVAQRLRGCVRAGDSIARLGGDEFVVMLEDLGESATEAAAQADAIAEKILAAIHRPYLLDDKEQHSSASIGISLFLGTAASIDELLKRADAAMYRAKAAGRNTQRFFDPELQASLEARSHLERDLRQALSGRQLALHYQPQVRSNRDIFGAEALLRWHHPLRGAVAPGEFIPLAEETGLILPIGRWVLETACAQLKAWDNEACNAALRALQLSVNVSARQFRQPGFVDEVRAILAGSGANPARLKLELTESLVLDDVQDSIEKMQQLRQLGIAFALDDFGTGYSSLSYLKRLPLEELKIDQSFVRDIASDPGDAAIVQTIIGMAATLGMHTVAEGVETAEQWKFLARNGCRAFQGYFFGRPVPLEEFEALAKSAG
;
A
#
# COMPACT_ATOMS: atom_id res chain seq x y z
N MET A 1 -43.12 -74.42 22.58
CA MET A 1 -42.99 -74.85 23.98
C MET A 1 -42.98 -73.59 24.86
N THR A 2 -43.64 -73.64 26.03
CA THR A 2 -43.39 -72.85 27.26
C THR A 2 -43.01 -71.35 27.16
N GLY A 3 -43.85 -70.47 27.74
CA GLY A 3 -43.55 -69.06 28.03
C GLY A 3 -42.68 -68.87 29.30
N PRO A 4 -42.87 -67.82 30.16
CA PRO A 4 -44.00 -66.89 30.22
C PRO A 4 -43.68 -65.39 30.48
N ALA A 5 -44.77 -64.61 30.51
CA ALA A 5 -45.07 -63.31 31.14
C ALA A 5 -44.05 -62.59 32.06
N LEU A 6 -44.14 -61.24 32.05
CA LEU A 6 -44.51 -60.46 33.25
C LEU A 6 -45.00 -59.03 32.90
N ALA A 7 -45.94 -58.52 33.70
CA ALA A 7 -46.49 -57.16 33.69
C ALA A 7 -46.57 -56.69 35.17
N PRO A 8 -47.32 -55.62 35.51
CA PRO A 8 -47.06 -54.19 35.27
C PRO A 8 -46.91 -53.41 36.60
N VAL A 9 -46.63 -52.09 36.56
CA VAL A 9 -46.92 -51.19 37.69
C VAL A 9 -47.56 -49.87 37.23
N ARG A 10 -48.66 -49.49 37.89
CA ARG A 10 -49.31 -48.18 37.84
C ARG A 10 -49.02 -47.41 39.14
N SER A 11 -49.03 -46.09 39.06
CA SER A 11 -49.47 -45.16 40.11
C SER A 11 -49.81 -43.83 39.43
N ASP A 12 -51.10 -43.50 39.27
CA ASP A 12 -51.87 -42.63 40.18
C ASP A 12 -51.21 -41.24 40.36
N ALA A 13 -51.66 -40.18 39.68
CA ALA A 13 -52.95 -39.47 39.79
C ALA A 13 -53.08 -38.59 41.06
N LEU A 14 -52.89 -37.28 40.89
CA LEU A 14 -53.47 -36.27 41.78
C LEU A 14 -54.20 -35.18 40.98
N LYS A 15 -55.20 -34.56 41.61
CA LYS A 15 -56.28 -33.82 40.95
C LYS A 15 -56.10 -32.29 40.98
N LEU A 16 -56.56 -31.67 39.89
CA LEU A 16 -57.30 -30.39 39.74
C LEU A 16 -57.82 -29.74 41.05
N PRO A 17 -57.96 -28.38 41.12
CA PRO A 17 -58.64 -27.52 40.12
C PRO A 17 -57.92 -26.18 39.80
N GLY A 18 -58.36 -25.31 38.88
CA GLY A 18 -59.48 -25.31 37.91
C GLY A 18 -59.93 -23.87 37.58
N ARG A 19 -60.61 -23.66 36.42
CA ARG A 19 -61.22 -22.38 35.94
C ARG A 19 -60.22 -21.29 35.49
N HIS A 20 -60.41 -20.52 34.41
CA HIS A 20 -61.31 -20.66 33.26
C HIS A 20 -60.62 -20.17 31.98
N TRP A 21 -60.88 -20.90 30.91
CA TRP A 21 -60.51 -20.68 29.51
C TRP A 21 -61.31 -19.55 28.82
N LEU A 22 -60.76 -19.11 27.67
CA LEU A 22 -61.42 -18.76 26.40
C LEU A 22 -62.21 -17.45 26.21
N ALA A 23 -61.80 -16.77 25.12
CA ALA A 23 -62.63 -16.13 24.09
C ALA A 23 -63.38 -14.82 24.45
N ALA A 24 -63.70 -13.94 23.49
CA ALA A 24 -63.74 -14.11 22.03
C ALA A 24 -63.20 -12.91 21.23
N ILE A 25 -63.11 -13.11 19.92
CA ILE A 25 -62.66 -12.16 18.88
C ILE A 25 -63.84 -11.32 18.37
N THR A 26 -63.53 -10.13 17.82
CA THR A 26 -64.31 -9.29 16.87
C THR A 26 -65.47 -8.37 17.34
N LEU A 27 -65.38 -7.16 16.75
CA LEU A 27 -66.42 -6.28 16.17
C LEU A 27 -66.92 -5.02 16.92
N ALA A 28 -66.55 -3.87 16.31
CA ALA A 28 -67.37 -2.69 15.97
C ALA A 28 -68.13 -1.84 17.02
N LEU A 29 -67.83 -0.53 16.90
CA LEU A 29 -68.68 0.67 17.11
C LEU A 29 -69.14 1.13 18.52
N CYS A 30 -68.78 2.40 18.78
CA CYS A 30 -69.58 3.48 19.40
C CYS A 30 -69.80 3.58 20.93
N LEU A 31 -69.45 4.80 21.39
CA LEU A 31 -70.16 5.68 22.33
C LEU A 31 -69.95 5.57 23.86
N LEU A 32 -69.64 6.77 24.41
CA LEU A 32 -69.96 7.34 25.72
C LEU A 32 -69.02 7.13 26.95
N LEU A 33 -68.81 8.27 27.62
CA LEU A 33 -68.17 8.58 28.91
C LEU A 33 -69.04 8.08 30.11
N PRO A 34 -68.70 8.21 31.43
CA PRO A 34 -67.69 9.12 32.03
C PRO A 34 -66.90 8.65 33.29
N ASN A 35 -66.00 9.54 33.75
CA ASN A 35 -65.56 9.84 35.13
C ASN A 35 -65.14 8.74 36.14
N ALA A 36 -63.93 8.93 36.71
CA ALA A 36 -63.75 8.97 38.16
C ALA A 36 -62.50 9.82 38.55
N THR A 37 -62.65 10.69 39.54
CA THR A 37 -61.57 11.48 40.16
C THR A 37 -60.94 10.76 41.35
N MET A 38 -59.66 11.01 41.62
CA MET A 38 -59.14 10.99 42.99
C MET A 38 -58.19 12.16 43.21
N ALA A 39 -58.36 12.85 44.34
CA ALA A 39 -57.52 13.96 44.78
C ALA A 39 -56.51 13.49 45.84
N GLY A 40 -55.39 14.20 45.94
CA GLY A 40 -54.41 14.08 47.02
C GLY A 40 -53.72 15.42 47.25
N LEU A 41 -53.81 15.95 48.47
CA LEU A 41 -53.06 17.14 48.94
C LEU A 41 -51.60 16.73 49.26
N SER A 42 -50.60 17.59 49.51
CA SER A 42 -50.49 19.04 49.75
C SER A 42 -49.07 19.50 49.25
N ALA A 43 -48.53 20.71 49.45
CA ALA A 43 -48.89 21.92 50.22
C ALA A 43 -48.25 23.18 49.59
N ASP A 44 -48.63 24.38 50.06
CA ASP A 44 -47.95 25.64 49.73
C ASP A 44 -46.60 25.79 50.45
N ALA A 45 -45.57 26.18 49.68
CA ALA A 45 -44.37 26.83 50.20
C ALA A 45 -44.34 28.27 49.68
N ALA A 46 -44.18 29.25 50.58
CA ALA A 46 -44.22 30.67 50.22
C ALA A 46 -43.12 31.02 49.21
N ALA A 47 -43.52 31.44 48.01
CA ALA A 47 -42.59 31.81 46.95
C ALA A 47 -41.72 33.01 47.37
N ALA A 48 -40.40 32.86 47.24
CA ALA A 48 -39.46 33.96 47.42
C ALA A 48 -39.72 35.09 46.41
N PRO A 49 -39.44 36.37 46.76
CA PRO A 49 -39.62 37.47 45.82
C PRO A 49 -38.77 37.25 44.57
N ARG A 50 -39.42 37.16 43.41
CA ARG A 50 -38.72 36.97 42.13
C ARG A 50 -37.86 38.21 41.81
N PRO A 51 -36.57 38.04 41.48
CA PRO A 51 -35.72 39.16 41.09
C PRO A 51 -36.17 39.71 39.73
N THR A 52 -35.98 41.01 39.49
CA THR A 52 -36.29 41.65 38.20
C THR A 52 -35.14 41.53 37.19
N ALA A 53 -33.92 41.32 37.67
CA ALA A 53 -32.74 41.03 36.86
C ALA A 53 -31.78 40.09 37.61
N ILE A 54 -30.99 39.31 36.88
CA ILE A 54 -29.94 38.43 37.40
C ILE A 54 -28.67 38.54 36.56
N THR A 55 -27.51 38.42 37.20
CA THR A 55 -26.20 38.36 36.52
C THR A 55 -25.74 36.92 36.42
N VAL A 56 -25.57 36.43 35.19
CA VAL A 56 -25.12 35.08 34.88
C VAL A 56 -23.69 35.13 34.36
N VAL A 57 -22.78 34.38 34.99
CA VAL A 57 -21.39 34.25 34.52
C VAL A 57 -21.13 32.86 33.94
N LEU A 58 -20.34 32.82 32.88
CA LEU A 58 -19.89 31.58 32.25
C LEU A 58 -18.52 31.78 31.58
N ASP A 59 -17.90 30.67 31.17
CA ASP A 59 -16.67 30.68 30.39
C ASP A 59 -16.95 31.18 28.96
N ASP A 60 -16.12 32.07 28.40
CA ASP A 60 -16.32 32.56 27.02
C ASP A 60 -15.51 31.79 25.95
N ASN A 61 -15.06 30.59 26.30
CA ASN A 61 -14.16 29.75 25.51
C ASN A 61 -14.58 28.27 25.51
N TYR A 62 -15.86 28.03 25.20
CA TYR A 62 -16.48 26.71 25.23
C TYR A 62 -17.34 26.42 23.98
N PRO A 63 -16.76 26.41 22.77
CA PRO A 63 -17.50 26.08 21.55
C PRO A 63 -18.03 24.62 21.58
N PRO A 64 -19.25 24.35 21.06
CA PRO A 64 -20.23 25.28 20.49
C PRO A 64 -21.21 25.87 21.54
N TYR A 65 -21.06 25.54 22.83
CA TYR A 65 -21.96 25.97 23.90
C TYR A 65 -21.94 27.49 24.10
N ILE A 66 -20.75 28.09 24.13
CA ILE A 66 -20.55 29.53 24.24
C ILE A 66 -19.12 29.91 23.82
N PHE A 67 -18.96 30.92 22.98
CA PHE A 67 -17.66 31.40 22.51
C PHE A 67 -17.77 32.84 22.00
N ARG A 68 -16.64 33.53 21.79
CA ARG A 68 -16.63 34.82 21.08
C ARG A 68 -16.45 34.66 19.58
N ASP A 69 -17.20 35.45 18.82
CA ASP A 69 -16.95 35.63 17.38
C ASP A 69 -15.77 36.58 17.12
N ALA A 70 -15.46 36.80 15.83
CA ALA A 70 -14.35 37.66 15.41
C ALA A 70 -14.54 39.16 15.78
N ALA A 71 -15.75 39.59 16.14
CA ALA A 71 -16.03 40.93 16.64
C ALA A 71 -15.96 41.02 18.18
N GLY A 72 -15.70 39.89 18.87
CA GLY A 72 -15.65 39.80 20.33
C GLY A 72 -17.02 39.63 20.99
N SER A 73 -18.10 39.55 20.22
CA SER A 73 -19.45 39.31 20.73
C SER A 73 -19.63 37.85 21.14
N LEU A 74 -20.35 37.62 22.24
CA LEU A 74 -20.71 36.27 22.68
C LEU A 74 -21.71 35.64 21.70
N GLN A 75 -21.47 34.37 21.37
CA GLN A 75 -22.28 33.51 20.53
C GLN A 75 -22.33 32.10 21.14
N GLY A 76 -23.30 31.29 20.75
CA GLY A 76 -23.41 29.88 21.16
C GLY A 76 -24.74 29.54 21.82
N MET A 77 -24.97 28.24 21.97
CA MET A 77 -26.23 27.67 22.46
C MET A 77 -26.69 28.22 23.80
N LEU A 78 -25.77 28.48 24.75
CA LEU A 78 -26.11 28.98 26.08
C LEU A 78 -26.59 30.42 26.07
N LYS A 79 -26.09 31.27 25.15
CA LYS A 79 -26.58 32.64 24.98
C LYS A 79 -28.04 32.63 24.53
N ASP A 80 -28.34 31.88 23.47
CA ASP A 80 -29.71 31.71 22.98
C ASP A 80 -30.65 31.12 24.06
N GLN A 81 -30.15 30.17 24.87
CA GLN A 81 -30.90 29.61 26.00
C GLN A 81 -31.23 30.66 27.06
N TRP A 82 -30.28 31.51 27.46
CA TRP A 82 -30.52 32.56 28.44
C TRP A 82 -31.38 33.71 27.91
N GLU A 83 -31.29 34.04 26.62
CA GLU A 83 -32.20 34.98 25.95
C GLU A 83 -33.64 34.45 25.93
N LEU A 84 -33.84 33.16 25.62
CA LEU A 84 -35.15 32.51 25.70
C LEU A 84 -35.67 32.44 27.14
N TRP A 85 -34.81 32.18 28.12
CA TRP A 85 -35.16 32.14 29.54
C TRP A 85 -35.64 33.52 30.04
N SER A 86 -34.92 34.58 29.67
CA SER A 86 -35.28 35.97 29.96
C SER A 86 -36.66 36.33 29.35
N ALA A 87 -36.87 36.00 28.08
CA ALA A 87 -38.13 36.23 27.38
C ALA A 87 -39.33 35.45 27.97
N ARG A 88 -39.09 34.25 28.54
CA ARG A 88 -40.13 33.41 29.16
C ARG A 88 -40.48 33.83 30.58
N THR A 89 -39.48 34.22 31.38
CA THR A 89 -39.67 34.56 32.80
C THR A 89 -40.00 36.04 33.04
N GLY A 90 -39.64 36.92 32.09
CA GLY A 90 -39.71 38.36 32.26
C GLY A 90 -38.58 38.94 33.14
N ILE A 91 -37.62 38.11 33.54
CA ILE A 91 -36.47 38.49 34.37
C ILE A 91 -35.29 38.81 33.44
N SER A 92 -34.76 40.02 33.51
CA SER A 92 -33.63 40.44 32.67
C SER A 92 -32.36 39.66 33.02
N VAL A 93 -31.64 39.16 32.00
CA VAL A 93 -30.38 38.43 32.21
C VAL A 93 -29.22 39.26 31.68
N ASP A 94 -28.28 39.60 32.57
CA ASP A 94 -26.97 40.11 32.18
C ASP A 94 -26.00 38.93 32.06
N LEU A 95 -25.67 38.54 30.83
CA LEU A 95 -24.86 37.36 30.53
C LEU A 95 -23.38 37.76 30.29
N GLN A 96 -22.55 37.51 31.29
CA GLN A 96 -21.14 37.90 31.29
C GLN A 96 -20.21 36.71 31.04
N GLY A 97 -19.62 36.68 29.85
CA GLY A 97 -18.52 35.77 29.49
C GLY A 97 -17.17 36.28 29.99
N MET A 98 -16.40 35.42 30.65
CA MET A 98 -15.08 35.71 31.21
C MET A 98 -14.27 34.42 31.44
N ASP A 99 -12.97 34.54 31.75
CA ASP A 99 -12.15 33.40 32.17
C ASP A 99 -12.80 32.64 33.34
N TRP A 100 -12.86 31.32 33.25
CA TRP A 100 -13.50 30.44 34.24
C TRP A 100 -13.12 30.71 35.71
N ALA A 101 -11.83 30.89 36.00
CA ALA A 101 -11.35 31.18 37.35
C ALA A 101 -11.81 32.55 37.86
N LEU A 102 -12.15 33.49 36.97
CA LEU A 102 -12.78 34.76 37.32
C LEU A 102 -14.28 34.60 37.54
N ALA A 103 -14.99 33.81 36.71
CA ALA A 103 -16.41 33.51 36.89
C ALA A 103 -16.71 32.91 38.28
N GLN A 104 -15.90 31.92 38.71
CA GLN A 104 -16.01 31.32 40.05
C GLN A 104 -15.83 32.37 41.16
N LYS A 105 -14.81 33.24 41.05
CA LYS A 105 -14.55 34.34 42.00
C LYS A 105 -15.67 35.38 42.02
N SER A 106 -16.27 35.70 40.87
CA SER A 106 -17.38 36.66 40.77
C SER A 106 -18.60 36.20 41.54
N ILE A 107 -18.97 34.90 41.48
CA ILE A 107 -20.05 34.36 42.31
C ILE A 107 -19.70 34.42 43.79
N GLN A 108 -18.50 33.96 44.18
CA GLN A 108 -18.06 33.93 45.58
C GLN A 108 -17.99 35.34 46.19
N ALA A 109 -17.61 36.35 45.40
CA ALA A 109 -17.55 37.75 45.80
C ALA A 109 -18.92 38.47 45.78
N GLY A 110 -20.02 37.77 45.50
CA GLY A 110 -21.36 38.37 45.45
C GLY A 110 -21.63 39.25 44.22
N LYS A 111 -20.74 39.25 43.21
CA LYS A 111 -20.82 40.10 42.00
C LYS A 111 -21.65 39.48 40.87
N ALA A 112 -21.96 38.20 40.98
CA ALA A 112 -22.84 37.48 40.08
C ALA A 112 -23.79 36.59 40.89
N ASP A 113 -24.88 36.17 40.26
CA ASP A 113 -25.97 35.44 40.90
C ASP A 113 -25.95 33.96 40.54
N VAL A 114 -25.69 33.65 39.27
CA VAL A 114 -25.66 32.28 38.70
C VAL A 114 -24.36 32.05 37.94
N ILE A 115 -23.74 30.88 38.12
CA ILE A 115 -22.68 30.37 37.23
C ILE A 115 -23.22 29.19 36.43
N ASP A 116 -23.03 29.25 35.11
CA ASP A 116 -23.40 28.16 34.20
C ASP A 116 -22.16 27.30 33.85
N THR A 117 -22.36 26.15 33.21
CA THR A 117 -21.32 25.17 32.82
C THR A 117 -20.49 24.58 33.96
N ILE A 118 -20.96 24.66 35.20
CA ILE A 118 -20.20 24.19 36.36
C ILE A 118 -20.43 22.69 36.62
N PHE A 119 -19.34 21.91 36.65
CA PHE A 119 -19.39 20.53 37.14
C PHE A 119 -19.54 20.48 38.66
N ASP A 120 -20.41 19.58 39.14
CA ASP A 120 -20.53 19.24 40.55
C ASP A 120 -19.29 18.45 41.03
N THR A 121 -18.54 19.04 41.98
CA THR A 121 -17.43 18.37 42.67
C THR A 121 -17.59 18.49 44.18
N GLU A 122 -17.01 17.56 44.94
CA GLU A 122 -17.13 17.54 46.40
C GLU A 122 -16.60 18.84 47.06
N SER A 123 -15.57 19.44 46.46
CA SER A 123 -15.08 20.77 46.84
C SER A 123 -16.17 21.84 46.64
N ARG A 124 -16.76 21.89 45.44
CA ARG A 124 -17.75 22.90 45.05
C ARG A 124 -19.10 22.74 45.78
N ARG A 125 -19.51 21.54 46.19
CA ARG A 125 -20.72 21.32 47.04
C ARG A 125 -20.65 22.00 48.40
N LYS A 126 -19.47 22.47 48.83
CA LYS A 126 -19.32 23.24 50.07
C LYS A 126 -19.75 24.70 49.89
N THR A 127 -19.60 25.26 48.69
CA THR A 127 -19.83 26.69 48.38
C THR A 127 -21.02 26.96 47.46
N TYR A 128 -21.46 25.99 46.66
CA TYR A 128 -22.53 26.15 45.68
C TYR A 128 -23.74 25.24 45.96
N ALA A 129 -24.91 25.67 45.51
CA ALA A 129 -26.09 24.82 45.31
C ALA A 129 -26.29 24.61 43.80
N PHE A 130 -26.44 23.36 43.39
CA PHE A 130 -26.48 22.94 41.99
C PHE A 130 -27.89 22.57 41.55
N SER A 131 -28.27 23.01 40.35
CA SER A 131 -29.49 22.58 39.66
C SER A 131 -29.39 21.13 39.18
N ALA A 132 -30.48 20.58 38.67
CA ALA A 132 -30.44 19.35 37.86
C ALA A 132 -29.40 19.46 36.72
N PRO A 133 -28.62 18.39 36.45
CA PRO A 133 -27.68 18.38 35.33
C PRO A 133 -28.42 18.49 34.01
N TYR A 134 -27.90 19.27 33.06
CA TYR A 134 -28.55 19.53 31.77
C TYR A 134 -27.75 19.06 30.54
N ALA A 135 -26.47 18.72 30.69
CA ALA A 135 -25.65 18.12 29.64
C ALA A 135 -24.48 17.33 30.25
N ASP A 136 -24.07 16.23 29.59
CA ASP A 136 -22.89 15.44 29.99
C ASP A 136 -21.71 15.71 29.06
N ILE A 137 -20.54 15.96 29.64
CA ILE A 137 -19.32 16.35 28.94
C ILE A 137 -18.20 15.33 29.22
N PRO A 138 -17.72 14.59 28.20
CA PRO A 138 -16.59 13.69 28.38
C PRO A 138 -15.27 14.47 28.45
N VAL A 139 -14.44 14.17 29.45
CA VAL A 139 -13.14 14.81 29.69
C VAL A 139 -12.03 13.82 29.42
N SER A 140 -11.07 14.19 28.58
CA SER A 140 -10.05 13.26 28.04
C SER A 140 -8.64 13.84 28.13
N LEU A 141 -7.65 12.95 28.06
CA LEU A 141 -6.24 13.33 28.03
C LEU A 141 -5.77 13.45 26.58
N TYR A 142 -5.31 14.63 26.18
CA TYR A 142 -4.75 14.88 24.86
C TYR A 142 -3.23 14.98 24.96
N PHE A 143 -2.50 14.20 24.18
CA PHE A 143 -1.04 14.14 24.25
C PHE A 143 -0.41 14.17 22.85
N HIS A 144 0.72 14.87 22.73
CA HIS A 144 1.42 15.03 21.47
C HIS A 144 1.89 13.65 20.94
N ARG A 145 1.74 13.41 19.63
CA ARG A 145 1.97 12.11 18.97
C ARG A 145 3.36 11.49 19.16
N SER A 146 4.35 12.28 19.61
CA SER A 146 5.68 11.80 19.97
C SER A 146 5.74 11.11 21.34
N ILE A 147 4.66 11.13 22.12
CA ILE A 147 4.53 10.47 23.41
C ILE A 147 3.64 9.23 23.21
N GLY A 148 4.16 8.06 23.54
CA GLY A 148 3.43 6.80 23.57
C GLY A 148 3.13 6.36 24.99
N GLY A 149 2.21 5.39 25.14
CA GLY A 149 1.94 4.73 26.43
C GLY A 149 0.95 5.42 27.36
N ILE A 150 0.44 6.61 27.02
CA ILE A 150 -0.65 7.25 27.78
C ILE A 150 -1.98 6.61 27.36
N VAL A 151 -2.62 5.88 28.28
CA VAL A 151 -3.92 5.22 28.06
C VAL A 151 -4.98 5.61 29.09
N ASP A 152 -4.57 6.04 30.28
CA ASP A 152 -5.41 6.44 31.41
C ASP A 152 -4.75 7.56 32.26
N ALA A 153 -5.39 7.95 33.35
CA ALA A 153 -4.87 8.97 34.27
C ALA A 153 -3.63 8.50 35.07
N ASP A 154 -3.53 7.21 35.42
CA ASP A 154 -2.39 6.64 36.14
C ASP A 154 -1.11 6.61 35.30
N SER A 155 -1.26 6.55 33.97
CA SER A 155 -0.18 6.67 32.98
C SER A 155 0.55 8.02 33.00
N LEU A 156 0.01 9.04 33.68
CA LEU A 156 0.56 10.40 33.68
C LEU A 156 1.60 10.67 34.79
N ARG A 157 1.93 9.69 35.63
CA ARG A 157 2.89 9.89 36.72
C ARG A 157 4.25 10.33 36.18
N GLY A 158 4.70 11.52 36.60
CA GLY A 158 5.93 12.15 36.15
C GLY A 158 5.81 13.07 34.92
N PHE A 159 4.64 13.15 34.29
CA PHE A 159 4.36 14.16 33.26
C PHE A 159 3.84 15.46 33.88
N THR A 160 4.26 16.59 33.33
CA THR A 160 3.61 17.89 33.58
C THR A 160 2.37 17.99 32.68
N VAL A 161 1.19 18.09 33.28
CA VAL A 161 -0.10 18.14 32.58
C VAL A 161 -0.59 19.58 32.48
N GLY A 162 -0.86 20.04 31.26
CA GLY A 162 -1.51 21.31 31.01
C GLY A 162 -2.99 21.22 31.36
N VAL A 163 -3.45 22.16 32.18
CA VAL A 163 -4.83 22.22 32.67
C VAL A 163 -5.32 23.65 32.62
N LYS A 164 -6.63 23.83 32.54
CA LYS A 164 -7.24 25.15 32.67
C LYS A 164 -7.39 25.51 34.15
N ALA A 165 -7.08 26.76 34.50
CA ALA A 165 -7.10 27.24 35.87
C ALA A 165 -8.52 27.12 36.48
N GLY A 166 -8.63 26.46 37.63
CA GLY A 166 -9.90 26.23 38.33
C GLY A 166 -10.79 25.13 37.73
N ASP A 167 -10.27 24.36 36.76
CA ASP A 167 -10.98 23.23 36.16
C ASP A 167 -11.14 22.04 37.13
N ALA A 168 -12.22 21.27 36.95
CA ALA A 168 -12.48 20.09 37.75
C ALA A 168 -11.51 18.94 37.45
N CYS A 169 -10.85 18.92 36.28
CA CYS A 169 -9.91 17.86 35.95
C CYS A 169 -8.72 17.82 36.92
N VAL A 170 -8.32 18.96 37.51
CA VAL A 170 -7.26 19.00 38.52
C VAL A 170 -7.65 18.21 39.77
N GLU A 171 -8.91 18.32 40.22
CA GLU A 171 -9.41 17.53 41.36
C GLU A 171 -9.41 16.03 41.04
N LYS A 172 -9.74 15.65 39.80
CA LYS A 172 -9.78 14.27 39.33
C LYS A 172 -8.40 13.65 39.09
N LEU A 173 -7.45 14.39 38.53
CA LEU A 173 -6.09 13.88 38.30
C LEU A 173 -5.31 13.71 39.61
N ARG A 174 -5.57 14.55 40.61
CA ARG A 174 -5.00 14.36 41.95
C ARG A 174 -5.45 13.06 42.63
N THR A 175 -6.64 12.53 42.34
CA THR A 175 -7.04 11.21 42.85
C THR A 175 -6.32 10.02 42.19
N HIS A 176 -5.54 10.27 41.13
CA HIS A 176 -4.65 9.29 40.46
C HIS A 176 -3.15 9.55 40.71
N ASN A 177 -2.82 10.33 41.74
CA ASN A 177 -1.45 10.72 42.12
C ASN A 177 -0.69 11.46 41.00
N VAL A 178 -1.39 12.36 40.29
CA VAL A 178 -0.77 13.31 39.36
C VAL A 178 -0.73 14.67 40.06
N ASP A 179 0.48 15.19 40.27
CA ASP A 179 0.70 16.42 41.05
C ASP A 179 1.35 17.57 40.25
N ALA A 180 1.92 17.28 39.08
CA ALA A 180 2.62 18.25 38.25
C ALA A 180 1.67 18.88 37.20
N PHE A 181 1.19 20.09 37.49
CA PHE A 181 0.26 20.83 36.63
C PHE A 181 0.86 22.13 36.11
N HIS A 182 0.44 22.55 34.91
CA HIS A 182 0.63 23.92 34.42
C HIS A 182 -0.72 24.55 34.14
N ASP A 183 -1.07 25.60 34.89
CA ASP A 183 -2.35 26.30 34.79
C ASP A 183 -2.36 27.31 33.63
N TYR A 184 -3.36 27.21 32.76
CA TYR A 184 -3.63 28.16 31.68
C TYR A 184 -4.96 28.89 31.93
N PRO A 185 -5.10 30.18 31.55
CA PRO A 185 -6.31 30.95 31.85
C PRO A 185 -7.56 30.42 31.13
N SER A 186 -7.40 29.89 29.92
CA SER A 186 -8.50 29.39 29.08
C SER A 186 -8.08 28.21 28.20
N TYR A 187 -9.05 27.48 27.65
CA TYR A 187 -8.78 26.30 26.82
C TYR A 187 -8.06 26.65 25.50
N GLU A 188 -8.36 27.80 24.90
CA GLU A 188 -7.62 28.27 23.72
C GLU A 188 -6.16 28.60 24.06
N ALA A 189 -5.89 29.17 25.24
CA ALA A 189 -4.51 29.41 25.69
C ALA A 189 -3.74 28.09 25.91
N LEU A 190 -4.39 27.09 26.52
CA LEU A 190 -3.85 25.74 26.71
C LEU A 190 -3.52 25.07 25.37
N VAL A 191 -4.46 25.04 24.42
CA VAL A 191 -4.26 24.40 23.10
C VAL A 191 -3.22 25.16 22.26
N LYS A 192 -3.18 26.50 22.31
CA LYS A 192 -2.11 27.29 21.65
C LYS A 192 -0.73 27.00 22.23
N ALA A 193 -0.60 26.93 23.56
CA ALA A 193 0.66 26.57 24.21
C ALA A 193 1.12 25.15 23.84
N ALA A 194 0.17 24.22 23.68
CA ALA A 194 0.46 22.87 23.23
C ALA A 194 0.91 22.82 21.76
N GLY A 195 0.27 23.58 20.87
CA GLY A 195 0.73 23.77 19.49
C GLY A 195 2.12 24.42 19.39
N ALA A 196 2.47 25.30 20.33
CA ALA A 196 3.81 25.86 20.48
C ALA A 196 4.82 24.90 21.17
N GLY A 197 4.40 23.67 21.51
CA GLY A 197 5.24 22.64 22.13
C GLY A 197 5.60 22.89 23.60
N GLN A 198 5.03 23.92 24.23
CA GLN A 198 5.29 24.31 25.63
C GLN A 198 4.72 23.29 26.63
N VAL A 199 3.62 22.63 26.25
CA VAL A 199 3.03 21.53 26.99
C VAL A 199 2.67 20.40 26.03
N ARG A 200 2.93 19.14 26.43
CA ARG A 200 2.78 17.97 25.54
C ARG A 200 1.70 16.99 25.98
N VAL A 201 1.12 17.18 27.17
CA VAL A 201 -0.03 16.43 27.69
C VAL A 201 -0.99 17.43 28.30
N MET A 202 -2.26 17.36 27.94
CA MET A 202 -3.32 18.26 28.39
C MET A 202 -4.47 17.43 28.96
N CYS A 203 -5.12 17.91 30.02
CA CYS A 203 -6.48 17.49 30.33
C CYS A 203 -7.46 18.59 29.96
N ILE A 204 -8.44 18.24 29.15
CA ILE A 204 -9.37 19.17 28.55
C ILE A 204 -10.69 18.47 28.22
N ASP A 205 -11.79 19.21 28.35
CA ASP A 205 -13.10 18.73 27.90
C ASP A 205 -13.12 18.52 26.39
N ARG A 206 -13.75 17.43 25.95
CA ARG A 206 -13.67 17.01 24.55
C ARG A 206 -14.28 18.00 23.54
N PRO A 207 -15.47 18.61 23.75
CA PRO A 207 -16.04 19.54 22.78
C PRO A 207 -15.14 20.75 22.44
N PRO A 208 -14.61 21.52 23.41
CA PRO A 208 -13.68 22.60 23.09
C PRO A 208 -12.32 22.08 22.59
N ALA A 209 -11.83 20.91 23.06
CA ALA A 209 -10.59 20.33 22.55
C ALA A 209 -10.66 20.00 21.05
N ASP A 210 -11.65 19.21 20.65
CA ASP A 210 -11.82 18.76 19.26
C ASP A 210 -12.04 19.97 18.33
N TYR A 211 -12.85 20.96 18.76
CA TYR A 211 -13.04 22.21 18.02
C TYR A 211 -11.75 23.04 17.88
N LEU A 212 -11.04 23.30 18.98
CA LEU A 212 -9.86 24.17 18.98
C LEU A 212 -8.67 23.53 18.25
N LEU A 213 -8.44 22.22 18.44
CA LEU A 213 -7.41 21.47 17.71
C LEU A 213 -7.68 21.45 16.21
N TYR A 214 -8.94 21.30 15.79
CA TYR A 214 -9.31 21.39 14.37
C TYR A 214 -9.13 22.81 13.83
N LYS A 215 -9.67 23.83 14.51
CA LYS A 215 -9.59 25.24 14.13
C LYS A 215 -8.15 25.77 14.01
N LEU A 216 -7.22 25.24 14.80
CA LEU A 216 -5.81 25.62 14.80
C LEU A 216 -4.93 24.71 13.93
N GLY A 217 -5.49 23.70 13.24
CA GLY A 217 -4.71 22.77 12.39
C GLY A 217 -3.80 21.81 13.16
N LEU A 218 -4.11 21.56 14.44
CA LEU A 218 -3.31 20.75 15.36
C LEU A 218 -3.84 19.32 15.57
N ALA A 219 -5.01 18.97 15.03
CA ALA A 219 -5.67 17.68 15.25
C ALA A 219 -4.76 16.45 14.99
N GLU A 220 -4.01 16.43 13.88
CA GLU A 220 -3.08 15.34 13.52
C GLU A 220 -1.81 15.28 14.40
N GLN A 221 -1.58 16.27 15.25
CA GLN A 221 -0.41 16.34 16.13
C GLN A 221 -0.68 15.74 17.51
N PHE A 222 -1.94 15.58 17.90
CA PHE A 222 -2.36 15.11 19.22
C PHE A 222 -3.21 13.84 19.13
N ARG A 223 -2.98 12.91 20.05
CA ARG A 223 -3.82 11.74 20.30
C ARG A 223 -4.60 11.95 21.58
N PHE A 224 -5.72 11.25 21.77
CA PHE A 224 -6.51 11.34 23.00
C PHE A 224 -6.83 9.96 23.61
N SER A 225 -6.96 9.92 24.93
CA SER A 225 -7.37 8.74 25.69
C SER A 225 -8.88 8.48 25.59
N ALA A 226 -9.36 7.33 26.08
CA ALA A 226 -10.76 7.24 26.50
C ALA A 226 -11.07 8.33 27.57
N PRO A 227 -12.33 8.78 27.72
CA PRO A 227 -12.67 9.78 28.73
C PRO A 227 -12.29 9.28 30.13
N ILE A 228 -11.47 10.04 30.86
CA ILE A 228 -11.05 9.70 32.22
C ILE A 228 -12.18 9.92 33.24
N TYR A 229 -13.11 10.82 32.92
CA TYR A 229 -14.43 10.92 33.55
C TYR A 229 -15.39 11.66 32.61
N THR A 230 -16.67 11.66 32.96
CA THR A 230 -17.69 12.52 32.36
C THR A 230 -18.17 13.51 33.42
N GLY A 231 -18.10 14.81 33.14
CA GLY A 231 -18.61 15.87 34.00
C GLY A 231 -19.98 16.31 33.52
N ALA A 232 -20.95 16.40 34.43
CA ALA A 232 -22.27 16.94 34.11
C ALA A 232 -22.27 18.46 34.27
N PHE A 233 -22.73 19.20 33.26
CA PHE A 233 -23.00 20.62 33.38
C PHE A 233 -24.24 20.88 34.22
N HIS A 234 -24.07 21.74 35.22
CA HIS A 234 -25.13 22.32 36.01
C HIS A 234 -25.10 23.84 35.90
N ARG A 235 -26.22 24.48 36.23
CA ARG A 235 -26.24 25.85 36.73
C ARG A 235 -26.09 25.80 38.25
N ALA A 236 -25.34 26.72 38.83
CA ALA A 236 -25.23 26.81 40.27
C ALA A 236 -25.30 28.25 40.76
N VAL A 237 -25.72 28.39 42.01
CA VAL A 237 -25.76 29.65 42.76
C VAL A 237 -24.94 29.46 44.04
N ARG A 238 -24.65 30.53 44.80
CA ARG A 238 -24.09 30.37 46.14
C ARG A 238 -25.03 29.53 47.01
N LYS A 239 -24.48 28.67 47.87
CA LYS A 239 -25.22 27.63 48.59
C LYS A 239 -26.38 28.15 49.44
N GLU A 240 -26.28 29.37 49.93
CA GLU A 240 -27.31 30.08 50.69
C GLU A 240 -28.51 30.59 49.85
N ASN A 241 -28.42 30.58 48.52
CA ASN A 241 -29.43 31.17 47.62
C ASN A 241 -30.23 30.12 46.84
N THR A 242 -30.64 29.02 47.49
CA THR A 242 -31.43 27.95 46.85
C THR A 242 -32.79 28.43 46.30
N ALA A 243 -33.33 29.53 46.83
CA ALA A 243 -34.54 30.16 46.31
C ALA A 243 -34.36 30.72 44.88
N LEU A 244 -33.20 31.35 44.59
CA LEU A 244 -32.86 31.75 43.23
C LEU A 244 -32.67 30.54 42.31
N LEU A 245 -32.05 29.47 42.81
CA LEU A 245 -31.86 28.25 42.03
C LEU A 245 -33.18 27.68 41.53
N ALA A 246 -34.19 27.59 42.41
CA ALA A 246 -35.52 27.13 42.05
C ALA A 246 -36.19 28.01 40.97
N ILE A 247 -35.98 29.33 41.01
CA ILE A 247 -36.49 30.27 39.98
C ILE A 247 -35.77 30.04 38.63
N VAL A 248 -34.46 29.79 38.65
CA VAL A 248 -33.68 29.45 37.45
C VAL A 248 -34.19 28.15 36.83
N GLU A 249 -34.35 27.09 37.65
CA GLU A 249 -34.88 25.80 37.22
C GLU A 249 -36.31 25.91 36.66
N GLU A 250 -37.22 26.57 37.38
CA GLU A 250 -38.61 26.79 36.93
C GLU A 250 -38.65 27.46 35.54
N GLY A 251 -37.81 28.47 35.31
CA GLY A 251 -37.74 29.14 34.01
C GLY A 251 -37.23 28.24 32.88
N PHE A 252 -36.27 27.35 33.13
CA PHE A 252 -35.80 26.37 32.13
C PHE A 252 -36.78 25.22 31.92
N ASP A 253 -37.58 24.87 32.92
CA ASP A 253 -38.66 23.89 32.80
C ASP A 253 -39.84 24.38 31.96
N THR A 254 -39.96 25.70 31.71
CA THR A 254 -40.91 26.22 30.70
C THR A 254 -40.54 25.87 29.26
N PHE A 255 -39.30 25.43 28.98
CA PHE A 255 -38.84 25.17 27.62
C PHE A 255 -39.40 23.85 27.10
N THR A 256 -40.15 23.89 26.00
CA THR A 256 -40.65 22.68 25.36
C THR A 256 -39.51 21.84 24.77
N ALA A 257 -39.72 20.51 24.67
CA ALA A 257 -38.74 19.61 24.07
C ALA A 257 -38.34 20.04 22.63
N ALA A 258 -39.29 20.57 21.85
CA ALA A 258 -39.05 21.08 20.50
C ALA A 258 -38.17 22.35 20.48
N GLU A 259 -38.31 23.25 21.46
CA GLU A 259 -37.43 24.43 21.58
C GLU A 259 -36.02 24.01 22.00
N ARG A 260 -35.89 23.09 22.98
CA ARG A 260 -34.60 22.51 23.38
C ARG A 260 -33.90 21.85 22.17
N GLN A 261 -34.65 21.07 21.38
CA GLN A 261 -34.13 20.40 20.19
C GLN A 261 -33.66 21.39 19.10
N ARG A 262 -34.45 22.42 18.76
CA ARG A 262 -34.05 23.45 17.77
C ARG A 262 -32.75 24.18 18.15
N LEU A 263 -32.53 24.42 19.44
CA LEU A 263 -31.30 25.04 19.94
C LEU A 263 -30.09 24.12 19.78
N VAL A 264 -30.26 22.80 19.97
CA VAL A 264 -29.22 21.80 19.68
C VAL A 264 -28.96 21.71 18.18
N GLU A 265 -29.99 21.57 17.35
CA GLU A 265 -29.88 21.52 15.88
C GLU A 265 -29.17 22.74 15.30
N LYS A 266 -29.48 23.96 15.80
CA LYS A 266 -28.86 25.22 15.36
C LYS A 266 -27.35 25.27 15.60
N TRP A 267 -26.86 24.75 16.73
CA TRP A 267 -25.47 24.94 17.18
C TRP A 267 -24.59 23.70 17.13
N GLN A 268 -25.17 22.50 17.15
CA GLN A 268 -24.48 21.21 17.08
C GLN A 268 -24.74 20.46 15.77
N GLY A 269 -25.73 20.91 14.96
CA GLY A 269 -26.18 20.24 13.75
C GLY A 269 -27.01 18.98 14.05
N GLU A 270 -27.48 18.30 12.99
CA GLU A 270 -28.03 16.96 13.14
C GLU A 270 -26.92 15.90 13.08
N PRO A 271 -26.92 14.90 13.98
CA PRO A 271 -26.01 13.77 13.87
C PRO A 271 -26.38 12.90 12.67
N LEU A 272 -25.42 12.70 11.76
CA LEU A 272 -25.51 11.86 10.55
C LEU A 272 -25.93 10.38 10.80
N GLN A 273 -26.12 9.97 12.06
CA GLN A 273 -26.62 8.65 12.45
C GLN A 273 -28.16 8.51 12.39
N GLN A 274 -28.94 9.60 12.33
CA GLN A 274 -30.41 9.49 12.45
C GLN A 274 -31.07 8.64 11.35
N GLU A 275 -30.57 8.66 10.12
CA GLU A 275 -31.12 7.83 9.02
C GLU A 275 -31.13 6.33 9.38
N TRP A 276 -30.03 5.84 9.96
CA TRP A 276 -29.86 4.42 10.29
C TRP A 276 -30.72 3.97 11.46
N VAL A 277 -30.95 4.85 12.45
CA VAL A 277 -31.83 4.56 13.60
C VAL A 277 -33.30 4.49 13.17
N GLN A 278 -33.74 5.38 12.27
CA GLN A 278 -35.09 5.31 11.71
C GLN A 278 -35.29 4.06 10.81
N LEU A 279 -34.27 3.67 10.04
CA LEU A 279 -34.25 2.40 9.32
C LEU A 279 -34.40 1.21 10.29
N LEU A 280 -33.56 1.15 11.33
CA LEU A 280 -33.61 0.09 12.33
C LEU A 280 -34.96 0.02 13.05
N GLY A 281 -35.58 1.15 13.38
CA GLY A 281 -36.93 1.20 13.94
C GLY A 281 -37.99 0.59 13.01
N ARG A 282 -37.92 0.87 11.71
CA ARG A 282 -38.79 0.23 10.69
C ARG A 282 -38.54 -1.27 10.59
N TYR A 283 -37.27 -1.70 10.54
CA TYR A 283 -36.94 -3.13 10.51
C TYR A 283 -37.31 -3.88 11.79
N ALA A 284 -37.22 -3.25 12.96
CA ALA A 284 -37.70 -3.81 14.22
C ALA A 284 -39.23 -3.96 14.22
N ALA A 285 -39.97 -2.98 13.69
CA ALA A 285 -41.42 -3.10 13.51
C ALA A 285 -41.80 -4.23 12.53
N TYR A 286 -41.07 -4.38 11.42
CA TYR A 286 -41.24 -5.52 10.51
C TYR A 286 -40.88 -6.86 11.16
N LEU A 287 -39.86 -6.91 12.03
CA LEU A 287 -39.47 -8.11 12.77
C LEU A 287 -40.56 -8.51 13.78
N VAL A 288 -41.11 -7.56 14.54
CA VAL A 288 -42.23 -7.81 15.47
C VAL A 288 -43.47 -8.30 14.72
N LEU A 289 -43.80 -7.67 13.58
CA LEU A 289 -44.89 -8.12 12.71
C LEU A 289 -44.62 -9.55 12.20
N ALA A 290 -43.42 -9.85 11.72
CA ALA A 290 -43.03 -11.17 11.25
C ALA A 290 -43.08 -12.24 12.37
N ILE A 291 -42.74 -11.90 13.61
CA ILE A 291 -42.87 -12.79 14.77
C ILE A 291 -44.35 -13.06 15.08
N VAL A 292 -45.21 -12.04 15.12
CA VAL A 292 -46.65 -12.22 15.36
C VAL A 292 -47.31 -13.05 14.24
N THR A 293 -46.98 -12.76 12.98
CA THR A 293 -47.43 -13.56 11.83
C THR A 293 -46.87 -14.98 11.91
N GLY A 294 -45.61 -15.16 12.31
CA GLY A 294 -44.96 -16.46 12.51
C GLY A 294 -45.63 -17.31 13.60
N VAL A 295 -46.03 -16.71 14.72
CA VAL A 295 -46.79 -17.38 15.80
C VAL A 295 -48.19 -17.76 15.34
N ALA A 296 -48.89 -16.88 14.61
CA ALA A 296 -50.19 -17.20 14.00
C ALA A 296 -50.08 -18.34 12.97
N LEU A 297 -49.05 -18.32 12.13
CA LEU A 297 -48.73 -19.40 11.19
C LEU A 297 -48.34 -20.70 11.91
N LEU A 298 -47.64 -20.64 13.04
CA LEU A 298 -47.34 -21.82 13.88
C LEU A 298 -48.59 -22.43 14.50
N ALA A 299 -49.54 -21.60 14.97
CA ALA A 299 -50.82 -22.07 15.46
C ALA A 299 -51.65 -22.75 14.36
N ALA A 300 -51.75 -22.12 13.19
CA ALA A 300 -52.39 -22.69 12.00
C ALA A 300 -51.69 -23.96 11.49
N TRP A 301 -50.36 -23.99 11.50
CA TRP A 301 -49.54 -25.15 11.19
C TRP A 301 -49.85 -26.29 12.15
N ASN A 302 -49.93 -26.04 13.46
CA ASN A 302 -50.17 -27.09 14.45
C ASN A 302 -51.59 -27.71 14.32
N GLN A 303 -52.60 -26.90 14.00
CA GLN A 303 -53.91 -27.42 13.57
C GLN A 303 -53.80 -28.23 12.27
N GLY A 304 -53.11 -27.71 11.25
CA GLY A 304 -52.84 -28.41 10.00
C GLY A 304 -52.04 -29.71 10.18
N LEU A 305 -51.17 -29.79 11.19
CA LEU A 305 -50.34 -30.97 11.50
C LEU A 305 -51.21 -32.13 11.98
N ARG A 306 -52.23 -31.84 12.80
CA ARG A 306 -53.19 -32.85 13.28
C ARG A 306 -54.05 -33.41 12.13
N SER A 307 -54.37 -32.59 11.13
CA SER A 307 -54.98 -33.06 9.87
C SER A 307 -53.98 -33.85 9.02
N ARG A 308 -52.75 -33.36 8.88
CA ARG A 308 -51.66 -34.03 8.15
C ARG A 308 -51.27 -35.38 8.73
N VAL A 309 -51.45 -35.66 10.04
CA VAL A 309 -51.21 -37.00 10.59
C VAL A 309 -52.17 -38.05 10.01
N ARG A 310 -53.44 -37.68 9.73
CA ARG A 310 -54.38 -38.57 9.03
C ARG A 310 -54.08 -38.69 7.54
N GLN A 311 -53.54 -37.61 6.95
CA GLN A 311 -53.09 -37.58 5.56
C GLN A 311 -51.82 -38.43 5.37
N LYS A 312 -50.85 -38.35 6.29
CA LYS A 312 -49.55 -39.03 6.31
C LYS A 312 -49.62 -40.55 6.20
N THR A 313 -50.69 -41.16 6.70
CA THR A 313 -50.94 -42.60 6.55
C THR A 313 -51.20 -43.01 5.09
N ALA A 314 -51.91 -42.20 4.31
CA ALA A 314 -52.07 -42.40 2.86
C ALA A 314 -50.87 -41.83 2.07
N GLU A 315 -50.28 -40.74 2.58
CA GLU A 315 -49.08 -40.12 2.04
C GLU A 315 -47.85 -41.02 2.15
N LEU A 316 -47.83 -42.06 3.01
CA LEU A 316 -46.71 -43.00 3.13
C LEU A 316 -46.64 -43.99 1.97
N GLU A 317 -47.78 -44.49 1.50
CA GLU A 317 -47.85 -45.31 0.29
C GLU A 317 -47.53 -44.46 -0.94
N LEU A 318 -48.12 -43.27 -1.01
CA LEU A 318 -47.87 -42.30 -2.09
C LEU A 318 -46.41 -41.78 -2.07
N ALA A 319 -45.78 -41.66 -0.89
CA ALA A 319 -44.37 -41.28 -0.76
C ALA A 319 -43.40 -42.40 -1.14
N ARG A 320 -43.75 -43.67 -0.97
CA ARG A 320 -42.94 -44.79 -1.49
C ARG A 320 -42.90 -44.73 -3.02
N ASP A 321 -44.07 -44.54 -3.64
CA ASP A 321 -44.20 -44.53 -5.09
C ASP A 321 -43.64 -43.21 -5.68
N HIS A 322 -43.81 -42.08 -4.98
CA HIS A 322 -43.16 -40.81 -5.30
C HIS A 322 -41.63 -40.85 -5.10
N LEU A 323 -41.10 -41.58 -4.10
CA LEU A 323 -39.66 -41.77 -3.92
C LEU A 323 -39.08 -42.63 -5.05
N ALA A 324 -39.79 -43.68 -5.48
CA ALA A 324 -39.40 -44.47 -6.64
C ALA A 324 -39.41 -43.64 -7.94
N ALA A 325 -40.43 -42.80 -8.14
CA ALA A 325 -40.49 -41.86 -9.27
C ALA A 325 -39.40 -40.77 -9.19
N THR A 326 -39.12 -40.23 -8.00
CA THR A 326 -38.05 -39.23 -7.77
C THR A 326 -36.67 -39.83 -8.05
N LEU A 327 -36.41 -41.06 -7.59
CA LEU A 327 -35.17 -41.80 -7.88
C LEU A 327 -35.05 -42.26 -9.35
N ALA A 328 -36.14 -42.23 -10.12
CA ALA A 328 -36.11 -42.45 -11.57
C ALA A 328 -35.99 -41.14 -12.37
N ALA A 329 -36.39 -40.01 -11.79
CA ALA A 329 -36.29 -38.68 -12.39
C ALA A 329 -34.93 -37.99 -12.15
N ILE A 330 -34.11 -38.50 -11.23
CA ILE A 330 -32.71 -38.07 -11.06
C ILE A 330 -31.86 -38.74 -12.16
N PRO A 331 -31.24 -37.98 -13.08
CA PRO A 331 -30.40 -38.53 -14.15
C PRO A 331 -28.97 -38.88 -13.66
N ASP A 332 -28.60 -38.43 -12.47
CA ASP A 332 -27.29 -38.64 -11.86
C ASP A 332 -27.04 -40.13 -11.54
N LEU A 333 -25.76 -40.52 -11.47
CA LEU A 333 -25.37 -41.86 -11.06
C LEU A 333 -25.50 -41.99 -9.54
N LEU A 334 -26.06 -43.10 -9.05
CA LEU A 334 -26.25 -43.35 -7.63
C LEU A 334 -25.71 -44.73 -7.23
N PHE A 335 -24.81 -44.77 -6.26
CA PHE A 335 -24.19 -46.00 -5.76
C PHE A 335 -24.45 -46.15 -4.26
N GLU A 336 -24.70 -47.39 -3.81
CA GLU A 336 -24.57 -47.74 -2.40
C GLU A 336 -23.19 -48.39 -2.20
N VAL A 337 -22.35 -47.80 -1.33
CA VAL A 337 -20.95 -48.17 -1.17
C VAL A 337 -20.62 -48.46 0.30
N GLY A 338 -19.81 -49.48 0.56
CA GLY A 338 -19.33 -49.82 1.90
C GLY A 338 -18.20 -48.89 2.39
N ALA A 339 -17.90 -48.92 3.69
CA ALA A 339 -16.73 -48.22 4.24
C ALA A 339 -15.38 -48.72 3.69
N ASP A 340 -15.34 -49.96 3.17
CA ASP A 340 -14.21 -50.55 2.43
C ASP A 340 -14.16 -50.10 0.95
N GLY A 341 -15.07 -49.22 0.52
CA GLY A 341 -15.21 -48.82 -0.87
C GLY A 341 -15.93 -49.85 -1.75
N ARG A 342 -16.55 -50.89 -1.19
CA ARG A 342 -17.24 -51.92 -2.01
C ARG A 342 -18.59 -51.48 -2.52
N TYR A 343 -18.85 -51.61 -3.82
CA TYR A 343 -20.17 -51.35 -4.39
C TYR A 343 -21.18 -52.43 -3.99
N TRP A 344 -22.31 -52.01 -3.43
CA TRP A 344 -23.43 -52.85 -2.98
C TRP A 344 -24.68 -52.68 -3.83
N ASP A 345 -24.91 -51.48 -4.36
CA ASP A 345 -25.97 -51.18 -5.32
C ASP A 345 -25.48 -50.11 -6.31
N CYS A 346 -26.02 -50.11 -7.52
CA CYS A 346 -25.64 -49.20 -8.60
C CYS A 346 -26.87 -48.90 -9.47
N ARG A 347 -27.29 -47.64 -9.48
CA ARG A 347 -28.35 -47.10 -10.34
C ARG A 347 -27.76 -46.06 -11.27
N ALA A 348 -27.87 -46.33 -12.57
CA ALA A 348 -27.46 -45.42 -13.62
C ALA A 348 -28.59 -45.31 -14.66
N ALA A 349 -29.12 -44.11 -14.88
CA ALA A 349 -30.01 -43.83 -16.00
C ALA A 349 -29.25 -43.80 -17.35
N ARG A 350 -27.94 -43.52 -17.29
CA ARG A 350 -26.98 -43.41 -18.40
C ARG A 350 -25.82 -44.39 -18.17
N PRO A 351 -25.89 -45.65 -18.66
CA PRO A 351 -24.84 -46.64 -18.46
C PRO A 351 -23.49 -46.27 -19.11
N ASP A 352 -23.51 -45.40 -20.12
CA ASP A 352 -22.35 -44.82 -20.81
C ASP A 352 -21.47 -43.92 -19.92
N LEU A 353 -22.01 -43.45 -18.78
CA LEU A 353 -21.29 -42.63 -17.80
C LEU A 353 -20.65 -43.47 -16.68
N LEU A 354 -20.86 -44.79 -16.64
CA LEU A 354 -20.23 -45.66 -15.67
C LEU A 354 -18.78 -45.99 -16.08
N ALA A 355 -17.87 -46.03 -15.10
CA ALA A 355 -16.49 -46.45 -15.30
C ALA A 355 -16.36 -47.94 -15.70
N ALA A 356 -17.35 -48.77 -15.36
CA ALA A 356 -17.45 -50.18 -15.75
C ALA A 356 -18.93 -50.62 -15.76
N PRO A 357 -19.30 -51.72 -16.44
CA PRO A 357 -20.67 -52.26 -16.40
C PRO A 357 -21.13 -52.58 -14.96
N PRO A 358 -22.43 -52.45 -14.62
CA PRO A 358 -22.95 -52.73 -13.27
C PRO A 358 -22.57 -54.12 -12.74
N GLU A 359 -22.60 -55.14 -13.59
CA GLU A 359 -22.20 -56.52 -13.28
C GLU A 359 -20.73 -56.65 -12.86
N GLN A 360 -19.87 -55.72 -13.29
CA GLN A 360 -18.44 -55.66 -12.98
C GLN A 360 -18.12 -54.63 -11.88
N LEU A 361 -19.10 -53.81 -11.47
CA LEU A 361 -18.99 -52.90 -10.32
C LEU A 361 -19.39 -53.60 -9.02
N LEU A 362 -20.56 -54.26 -9.02
CA LEU A 362 -21.16 -54.84 -7.83
C LEU A 362 -20.24 -55.89 -7.18
N GLY A 363 -19.99 -55.73 -5.88
CA GLY A 363 -19.11 -56.61 -5.10
C GLY A 363 -17.62 -56.30 -5.18
N ARG A 364 -17.15 -55.42 -6.08
CA ARG A 364 -15.75 -54.95 -6.15
C ARG A 364 -15.55 -53.64 -5.39
N THR A 365 -14.31 -53.29 -5.06
CA THR A 365 -13.97 -52.02 -4.39
C THR A 365 -13.67 -50.89 -5.38
N VAL A 366 -13.85 -49.62 -4.97
CA VAL A 366 -13.53 -48.46 -5.83
C VAL A 366 -12.09 -48.52 -6.36
N ASN A 367 -11.14 -48.93 -5.52
CA ASN A 367 -9.72 -49.07 -5.88
C ASN A 367 -9.45 -50.14 -6.94
N GLU A 368 -10.36 -51.10 -7.14
CA GLU A 368 -10.24 -52.15 -8.16
C GLU A 368 -10.85 -51.76 -9.51
N VAL A 369 -11.65 -50.69 -9.57
CA VAL A 369 -12.46 -50.31 -10.74
C VAL A 369 -12.14 -48.90 -11.26
N MET A 370 -11.73 -47.98 -10.39
CA MET A 370 -11.39 -46.60 -10.76
C MET A 370 -9.87 -46.36 -10.77
N PRO A 371 -9.37 -45.41 -11.59
CA PRO A 371 -8.00 -44.91 -11.49
C PRO A 371 -7.65 -44.42 -10.08
N GLU A 372 -6.39 -44.59 -9.68
CA GLU A 372 -5.92 -44.37 -8.30
C GLU A 372 -6.25 -42.97 -7.75
N ASN A 373 -6.08 -41.92 -8.56
CA ASN A 373 -6.42 -40.55 -8.18
C ASN A 373 -7.92 -40.35 -7.90
N ALA A 374 -8.80 -40.92 -8.72
CA ALA A 374 -10.25 -40.86 -8.52
C ALA A 374 -10.69 -41.73 -7.33
N ALA A 375 -10.10 -42.92 -7.19
CA ALA A 375 -10.38 -43.82 -6.06
C ALA A 375 -9.99 -43.18 -4.72
N VAL A 376 -8.84 -42.51 -4.64
CA VAL A 376 -8.42 -41.74 -3.46
C VAL A 376 -9.42 -40.63 -3.12
N ALA A 377 -9.93 -39.90 -4.11
CA ALA A 377 -10.95 -38.86 -3.90
C ALA A 377 -12.27 -39.43 -3.36
N VAL A 378 -12.77 -40.54 -3.93
CA VAL A 378 -13.98 -41.24 -3.44
C VAL A 378 -13.76 -41.76 -2.01
N MET A 379 -12.62 -42.38 -1.72
CA MET A 379 -12.29 -42.88 -0.38
C MET A 379 -12.04 -41.75 0.64
N ALA A 380 -11.64 -40.55 0.20
CA ALA A 380 -11.62 -39.37 1.05
C ALA A 380 -13.05 -38.87 1.36
N ALA A 381 -13.93 -38.81 0.36
CA ALA A 381 -15.33 -38.43 0.52
C ALA A 381 -16.10 -39.40 1.45
N LEU A 382 -15.86 -40.71 1.33
CA LEU A 382 -16.42 -41.74 2.21
C LEU A 382 -15.93 -41.57 3.66
N ARG A 383 -14.62 -41.38 3.88
CA ARG A 383 -14.05 -41.15 5.23
C ARG A 383 -14.53 -39.83 5.85
N GLN A 384 -14.69 -38.79 5.05
CA GLN A 384 -15.31 -37.54 5.50
C GLN A 384 -16.76 -37.80 5.92
N ALA A 385 -17.59 -38.34 5.04
CA ALA A 385 -18.99 -38.67 5.36
C ALA A 385 -19.13 -39.65 6.54
N GLU A 386 -18.13 -40.49 6.82
CA GLU A 386 -18.12 -41.34 8.01
C GLU A 386 -18.07 -40.52 9.30
N THR A 387 -17.24 -39.46 9.34
CA THR A 387 -17.04 -38.58 10.50
C THR A 387 -18.10 -37.49 10.59
N THR A 388 -18.41 -36.80 9.48
CA THR A 388 -19.34 -35.66 9.43
C THR A 388 -20.79 -36.03 9.08
N GLY A 389 -21.05 -37.27 8.67
CA GLY A 389 -22.36 -37.75 8.22
C GLY A 389 -22.63 -37.52 6.72
N THR A 390 -22.06 -36.46 6.14
CA THR A 390 -22.11 -36.17 4.69
C THR A 390 -20.78 -35.59 4.19
N SER A 391 -20.50 -35.78 2.89
CA SER A 391 -19.45 -35.11 2.13
C SER A 391 -20.06 -34.61 0.82
N GLN A 392 -19.73 -33.40 0.39
CA GLN A 392 -20.25 -32.75 -0.82
C GLN A 392 -19.15 -31.92 -1.48
N GLY A 393 -19.25 -31.72 -2.79
CA GLY A 393 -18.30 -30.89 -3.54
C GLY A 393 -16.94 -31.56 -3.80
N VAL A 394 -16.79 -32.86 -3.48
CA VAL A 394 -15.62 -33.63 -3.90
C VAL A 394 -15.76 -33.90 -5.39
N GLN A 395 -14.96 -33.20 -6.19
CA GLN A 395 -14.99 -33.29 -7.64
C GLN A 395 -13.85 -34.19 -8.14
N LEU A 396 -14.14 -35.00 -9.16
CA LEU A 396 -13.19 -35.93 -9.76
C LEU A 396 -13.35 -35.96 -11.28
N ARG A 397 -12.27 -36.29 -11.97
CA ARG A 397 -12.19 -36.41 -13.43
C ARG A 397 -11.99 -37.87 -13.79
N LEU A 398 -12.84 -38.40 -14.66
CA LEU A 398 -12.78 -39.78 -15.14
C LEU A 398 -12.84 -39.80 -16.67
N ASP A 399 -12.12 -40.73 -17.25
CA ASP A 399 -12.34 -41.15 -18.64
C ASP A 399 -13.36 -42.30 -18.61
N VAL A 400 -14.50 -42.10 -19.25
CA VAL A 400 -15.63 -43.05 -19.31
C VAL A 400 -15.98 -43.32 -20.77
N PRO A 401 -16.82 -44.32 -21.11
CA PRO A 401 -17.19 -44.59 -22.50
C PRO A 401 -17.76 -43.39 -23.28
N ALA A 402 -18.30 -42.38 -22.58
CA ALA A 402 -18.75 -41.08 -23.12
C ALA A 402 -17.66 -39.97 -23.17
N GLY A 403 -16.37 -40.33 -23.07
CA GLY A 403 -15.20 -39.44 -23.06
C GLY A 403 -14.81 -38.94 -21.66
N GLU A 404 -13.87 -37.99 -21.59
CA GLU A 404 -13.47 -37.35 -20.34
C GLU A 404 -14.62 -36.53 -19.74
N ARG A 405 -14.93 -36.79 -18.45
CA ARG A 405 -16.03 -36.15 -17.70
C ARG A 405 -15.60 -35.70 -16.31
N TRP A 406 -16.23 -34.62 -15.86
CA TRP A 406 -16.14 -34.12 -14.50
C TRP A 406 -17.37 -34.51 -13.69
N PHE A 407 -17.15 -35.23 -12.59
CA PHE A 407 -18.19 -35.64 -11.68
C PHE A 407 -18.06 -34.92 -10.33
N GLU A 408 -19.19 -34.48 -9.78
CA GLU A 408 -19.30 -34.00 -8.41
C GLU A 408 -19.97 -35.06 -7.52
N LEU A 409 -19.30 -35.42 -6.43
CA LEU A 409 -19.80 -36.37 -5.46
C LEU A 409 -20.59 -35.67 -4.35
N SER A 410 -21.75 -36.26 -4.03
CA SER A 410 -22.48 -36.05 -2.79
C SER A 410 -22.62 -37.40 -2.08
N VAL A 411 -21.86 -37.59 -1.01
CA VAL A 411 -21.85 -38.80 -0.19
C VAL A 411 -22.65 -38.56 1.09
N ALA A 412 -23.61 -39.42 1.39
CA ALA A 412 -24.36 -39.42 2.64
C ALA A 412 -24.21 -40.76 3.36
N ARG A 413 -23.87 -40.75 4.65
CA ARG A 413 -23.81 -41.96 5.47
C ARG A 413 -25.22 -42.49 5.68
N LYS A 414 -25.48 -43.73 5.22
CA LYS A 414 -26.76 -44.41 5.44
C LYS A 414 -26.90 -44.73 6.93
N ALA A 415 -28.10 -44.58 7.48
CA ALA A 415 -28.35 -44.91 8.89
C ALA A 415 -28.04 -46.39 9.15
N ALA A 416 -27.30 -46.67 10.23
CA ALA A 416 -26.86 -48.03 10.54
C ALA A 416 -28.05 -48.89 10.96
N VAL A 417 -28.28 -49.98 10.23
CA VAL A 417 -29.23 -51.04 10.61
C VAL A 417 -28.46 -52.12 11.36
N ALA A 418 -28.94 -52.53 12.53
CA ALA A 418 -28.27 -53.53 13.35
C ALA A 418 -28.03 -54.83 12.56
N GLY A 419 -26.76 -55.25 12.47
CA GLY A 419 -26.33 -56.41 11.68
C GLY A 419 -25.86 -56.13 10.25
N GLN A 420 -25.97 -54.89 9.75
CA GLN A 420 -25.36 -54.47 8.48
C GLN A 420 -24.15 -53.57 8.71
N GLY A 421 -23.10 -53.75 7.91
CA GLY A 421 -21.90 -52.90 7.93
C GLY A 421 -22.20 -51.44 7.55
N LYS A 422 -21.28 -50.53 7.84
CA LYS A 422 -21.42 -49.10 7.48
C LYS A 422 -21.52 -48.95 5.96
N ARG A 423 -22.57 -48.26 5.49
CA ARG A 423 -22.84 -47.99 4.08
C ARG A 423 -23.09 -46.51 3.83
N PHE A 424 -22.86 -46.09 2.61
CA PHE A 424 -22.98 -44.72 2.13
C PHE A 424 -23.76 -44.70 0.82
N ILE A 425 -24.59 -43.69 0.62
CA ILE A 425 -25.15 -43.36 -0.68
C ILE A 425 -24.24 -42.33 -1.32
N VAL A 426 -23.71 -42.66 -2.50
CA VAL A 426 -22.85 -41.80 -3.31
C VAL A 426 -23.66 -41.38 -4.54
N LEU A 427 -24.11 -40.12 -4.58
CA LEU A 427 -24.61 -39.50 -5.81
C LEU A 427 -23.41 -38.89 -6.55
N SER A 428 -23.30 -39.17 -7.84
CA SER A 428 -22.24 -38.69 -8.73
C SER A 428 -22.88 -38.02 -9.93
N ARG A 429 -22.84 -36.68 -9.94
CA ARG A 429 -23.44 -35.82 -10.98
C ARG A 429 -22.41 -35.43 -12.02
N ASP A 430 -22.72 -35.60 -13.30
CA ASP A 430 -21.92 -34.98 -14.38
C ASP A 430 -22.10 -33.45 -14.32
N ILE A 431 -21.01 -32.73 -14.07
CA ILE A 431 -20.96 -31.26 -14.03
C ILE A 431 -20.19 -30.67 -15.22
N THR A 432 -19.86 -31.48 -16.23
CA THR A 432 -19.00 -31.10 -17.36
C THR A 432 -19.56 -29.91 -18.15
N GLU A 433 -20.85 -29.95 -18.52
CA GLU A 433 -21.49 -28.83 -19.25
C GLU A 433 -21.52 -27.54 -18.41
N ARG A 434 -21.79 -27.66 -17.11
CA ARG A 434 -21.78 -26.51 -16.19
C ARG A 434 -20.39 -25.88 -16.07
N ARG A 435 -19.35 -26.71 -15.88
CA ARG A 435 -17.95 -26.27 -15.82
C ARG A 435 -17.53 -25.58 -17.12
N ASN A 436 -17.90 -26.13 -18.27
CA ASN A 436 -17.59 -25.57 -19.58
C ASN A 436 -18.33 -24.23 -19.79
N ALA A 437 -19.61 -24.13 -19.40
CA ALA A 437 -20.38 -22.90 -19.50
C ALA A 437 -19.88 -21.79 -18.56
N GLU A 438 -19.54 -22.12 -17.32
CA GLU A 438 -18.95 -21.17 -16.36
C GLU A 438 -17.60 -20.62 -16.89
N ALA A 439 -16.73 -21.49 -17.40
CA ALA A 439 -15.46 -21.09 -18.01
C ALA A 439 -15.65 -20.24 -19.28
N GLU A 440 -16.61 -20.57 -20.14
CA GLU A 440 -16.88 -19.80 -21.36
C GLU A 440 -17.51 -18.43 -21.06
N ILE A 441 -18.39 -18.32 -20.06
CA ILE A 441 -18.92 -17.03 -19.59
C ILE A 441 -17.79 -16.14 -19.06
N GLU A 442 -16.88 -16.68 -18.25
CA GLU A 442 -15.72 -15.94 -17.77
C GLU A 442 -14.81 -15.49 -18.93
N ARG A 443 -14.58 -16.37 -19.91
CA ARG A 443 -13.81 -16.06 -21.13
C ARG A 443 -14.44 -14.94 -21.94
N LEU A 444 -15.73 -15.03 -22.28
CA LEU A 444 -16.46 -14.03 -23.06
C LEU A 444 -16.54 -12.66 -22.35
N ALA A 445 -16.54 -12.65 -21.02
CA ALA A 445 -16.68 -11.41 -20.26
C ALA A 445 -15.35 -10.63 -20.10
N PHE A 446 -14.19 -11.30 -20.21
CA PHE A 446 -12.87 -10.69 -19.99
C PHE A 446 -11.91 -10.74 -21.17
N TYR A 447 -12.20 -11.51 -22.22
CA TYR A 447 -11.33 -11.67 -23.40
C TYR A 447 -12.06 -11.30 -24.69
N ASP A 448 -11.29 -10.89 -25.70
CA ASP A 448 -11.75 -10.66 -27.06
C ASP A 448 -12.02 -12.02 -27.76
N PRO A 449 -13.22 -12.27 -28.31
CA PRO A 449 -13.57 -13.57 -28.88
C PRO A 449 -12.74 -13.92 -30.13
N LEU A 450 -12.16 -12.95 -30.84
CA LEU A 450 -11.35 -13.20 -32.04
C LEU A 450 -9.89 -13.53 -31.70
N THR A 451 -9.21 -12.67 -30.93
CA THR A 451 -7.76 -12.79 -30.66
C THR A 451 -7.44 -13.54 -29.36
N HIS A 452 -8.43 -13.74 -28.50
CA HIS A 452 -8.31 -14.27 -27.14
C HIS A 452 -7.33 -13.46 -26.26
N LEU A 453 -7.11 -12.19 -26.58
CA LEU A 453 -6.44 -11.24 -25.70
C LEU A 453 -7.43 -10.70 -24.66
N PRO A 454 -6.97 -10.27 -23.47
CA PRO A 454 -7.71 -9.38 -22.60
C PRO A 454 -8.49 -8.30 -23.36
N ASN A 455 -9.77 -8.14 -23.03
CA ASN A 455 -10.59 -7.05 -23.55
C ASN A 455 -10.39 -5.77 -22.72
N ARG A 456 -10.99 -4.66 -23.16
CA ARG A 456 -10.94 -3.36 -22.44
C ARG A 456 -11.28 -3.47 -20.94
N ARG A 457 -12.21 -4.34 -20.54
CA ARG A 457 -12.62 -4.49 -19.13
C ARG A 457 -11.53 -5.15 -18.30
N LEU A 458 -10.85 -6.17 -18.82
CA LEU A 458 -9.74 -6.81 -18.13
C LEU A 458 -8.50 -5.89 -18.08
N LEU A 459 -8.20 -5.17 -19.18
CA LEU A 459 -7.11 -4.18 -19.21
C LEU A 459 -7.25 -3.12 -18.11
N LEU A 460 -8.43 -2.51 -17.95
CA LEU A 460 -8.66 -1.48 -16.94
C LEU A 460 -8.42 -2.01 -15.51
N SER A 461 -8.80 -3.27 -15.24
CA SER A 461 -8.54 -3.93 -13.95
C SER A 461 -7.05 -4.25 -13.74
N GLN A 462 -6.34 -4.63 -14.80
CA GLN A 462 -4.88 -4.84 -14.78
C GLN A 462 -4.14 -3.52 -14.55
N LEU A 463 -4.47 -2.46 -15.28
CA LEU A 463 -3.84 -1.14 -15.15
C LEU A 463 -4.08 -0.53 -13.75
N GLN A 464 -5.28 -0.68 -13.18
CA GLN A 464 -5.54 -0.25 -11.80
C GLN A 464 -4.65 -0.97 -10.78
N ARG A 465 -4.32 -2.24 -11.03
CA ARG A 465 -3.40 -3.02 -10.20
C ARG A 465 -1.95 -2.60 -10.40
N ALA A 466 -1.52 -2.44 -11.65
CA ALA A 466 -0.17 -1.99 -12.01
C ALA A 466 0.16 -0.61 -11.41
N LEU A 467 -0.77 0.35 -11.46
CA LEU A 467 -0.60 1.67 -10.84
C LEU A 467 -0.41 1.58 -9.31
N ALA A 468 -1.16 0.69 -8.64
CA ALA A 468 -1.03 0.46 -7.20
C ALA A 468 0.28 -0.25 -6.81
N ILE A 469 0.79 -1.15 -7.67
CA ILE A 469 2.10 -1.80 -7.51
C ILE A 469 3.22 -0.78 -7.74
N SER A 470 3.17 -0.03 -8.85
CA SER A 470 4.09 1.06 -9.18
C SER A 470 4.20 2.09 -8.04
N ALA A 471 3.07 2.50 -7.46
CA ALA A 471 3.05 3.42 -6.31
C ALA A 471 3.78 2.86 -5.07
N ARG A 472 3.66 1.55 -4.81
CA ARG A 472 4.32 0.89 -3.67
C ARG A 472 5.82 0.72 -3.88
N HIS A 473 6.23 0.36 -5.10
CA HIS A 473 7.61 0.00 -5.41
C HIS A 473 8.43 1.17 -5.97
N GLN A 474 7.81 2.32 -6.25
CA GLN A 474 8.46 3.50 -6.87
C GLN A 474 9.16 3.18 -8.20
N ARG A 475 8.57 2.27 -8.97
CA ARG A 475 9.08 1.84 -10.27
C ARG A 475 8.10 2.16 -11.37
N HIS A 476 8.60 2.72 -12.45
CA HIS A 476 7.83 3.18 -13.60
C HIS A 476 7.26 1.99 -14.39
N GLY A 477 6.12 2.22 -15.03
CA GLY A 477 5.60 1.37 -16.11
C GLY A 477 5.32 2.22 -17.35
N ALA A 478 4.96 1.55 -18.45
CA ALA A 478 4.58 2.19 -19.70
C ALA A 478 3.30 1.61 -20.29
N LEU A 479 2.49 2.47 -20.90
CA LEU A 479 1.32 2.11 -21.68
C LEU A 479 1.59 2.44 -23.15
N LEU A 480 1.63 1.41 -23.99
CA LEU A 480 1.82 1.49 -25.43
C LEU A 480 0.46 1.29 -26.10
N PHE A 481 -0.06 2.34 -26.74
CA PHE A 481 -1.26 2.28 -27.57
C PHE A 481 -0.85 2.05 -29.02
N ILE A 482 -1.39 1.01 -29.65
CA ILE A 482 -0.94 0.49 -30.95
C ILE A 482 -2.14 0.43 -31.89
N ASP A 483 -1.98 0.97 -33.08
CA ASP A 483 -3.02 0.96 -34.13
C ASP A 483 -2.39 0.49 -35.45
N LEU A 484 -3.12 -0.36 -36.17
CA LEU A 484 -2.67 -0.94 -37.43
C LEU A 484 -2.92 0.01 -38.61
N ASP A 485 -1.84 0.48 -39.21
CA ASP A 485 -1.89 1.46 -40.28
C ASP A 485 -2.68 0.93 -41.49
N ASN A 486 -3.66 1.73 -41.94
CA ASN A 486 -4.51 1.46 -43.10
C ASN A 486 -5.34 0.15 -43.02
N PHE A 487 -5.54 -0.42 -41.82
CA PHE A 487 -6.33 -1.65 -41.64
C PHE A 487 -7.75 -1.56 -42.22
N LYS A 488 -8.41 -0.40 -42.09
CA LYS A 488 -9.70 -0.15 -42.74
C LYS A 488 -9.64 -0.36 -44.26
N THR A 489 -8.61 0.17 -44.94
CA THR A 489 -8.42 0.00 -46.38
C THR A 489 -8.23 -1.47 -46.76
N LEU A 490 -7.56 -2.26 -45.93
CA LEU A 490 -7.43 -3.71 -46.12
C LEU A 490 -8.79 -4.42 -46.02
N ASN A 491 -9.61 -4.10 -45.01
CA ASN A 491 -10.97 -4.64 -44.91
C ASN A 491 -11.85 -4.24 -46.10
N ASP A 492 -11.84 -2.97 -46.49
CA ASP A 492 -12.65 -2.44 -47.59
C ASP A 492 -12.25 -3.04 -48.96
N THR A 493 -11.00 -3.49 -49.11
CA THR A 493 -10.45 -4.02 -50.38
C THR A 493 -10.43 -5.56 -50.46
N GLN A 494 -10.15 -6.24 -49.36
CA GLN A 494 -9.91 -7.70 -49.32
C GLN A 494 -10.97 -8.48 -48.49
N GLY A 495 -11.87 -7.77 -47.80
CA GLY A 495 -12.93 -8.34 -46.98
C GLY A 495 -12.53 -8.61 -45.53
N HIS A 496 -13.54 -8.59 -44.64
CA HIS A 496 -13.36 -8.72 -43.19
C HIS A 496 -12.68 -10.01 -42.74
N SER A 497 -12.85 -11.13 -43.46
CA SER A 497 -12.20 -12.40 -43.12
C SER A 497 -10.67 -12.34 -43.21
N LEU A 498 -10.11 -11.50 -44.11
CA LEU A 498 -8.66 -11.30 -44.18
C LEU A 498 -8.18 -10.39 -43.03
N GLY A 499 -8.94 -9.36 -42.70
CA GLY A 499 -8.66 -8.49 -41.55
C GLY A 499 -8.70 -9.22 -40.22
N ASP A 500 -9.70 -10.08 -39.99
CA ASP A 500 -9.81 -10.90 -38.79
C ASP A 500 -8.60 -11.82 -38.60
N ARG A 501 -8.10 -12.41 -39.69
CA ARG A 501 -6.86 -13.20 -39.66
C ARG A 501 -5.61 -12.37 -39.41
N LEU A 502 -5.51 -11.18 -39.99
CA LEU A 502 -4.41 -10.25 -39.72
C LEU A 502 -4.38 -9.87 -38.22
N LEU A 503 -5.55 -9.62 -37.61
CA LEU A 503 -5.66 -9.32 -36.19
C LEU A 503 -5.22 -10.49 -35.29
N ILE A 504 -5.54 -11.73 -35.68
CA ILE A 504 -5.07 -12.94 -34.99
C ILE A 504 -3.54 -13.06 -35.07
N GLU A 505 -2.95 -12.85 -36.25
CA GLU A 505 -1.49 -12.90 -36.44
C GLU A 505 -0.76 -11.77 -35.68
N VAL A 506 -1.31 -10.54 -35.69
CA VAL A 506 -0.79 -9.42 -34.89
C VAL A 506 -0.81 -9.76 -33.40
N ALA A 507 -1.93 -10.31 -32.89
CA ALA A 507 -2.03 -10.74 -31.49
C ALA A 507 -0.98 -11.79 -31.11
N GLN A 508 -0.68 -12.74 -32.00
CA GLN A 508 0.41 -13.72 -31.78
C GLN A 508 1.80 -13.06 -31.78
N ARG A 509 2.07 -12.16 -32.72
CA ARG A 509 3.35 -11.42 -32.79
C ARG A 509 3.58 -10.55 -31.56
N LEU A 510 2.55 -9.86 -31.08
CA LEU A 510 2.61 -9.08 -29.84
C LEU A 510 2.96 -9.96 -28.63
N ARG A 511 2.34 -11.14 -28.49
CA ARG A 511 2.69 -12.11 -27.42
C ARG A 511 4.15 -12.57 -27.47
N GLY A 512 4.76 -12.67 -28.64
CA GLY A 512 6.19 -12.96 -28.80
C GLY A 512 7.12 -11.77 -28.51
N CYS A 513 6.59 -10.54 -28.42
CA CYS A 513 7.39 -9.34 -28.19
C CYS A 513 7.59 -9.01 -26.70
N VAL A 514 6.62 -9.34 -25.85
CA VAL A 514 6.59 -8.95 -24.43
C VAL A 514 7.01 -10.09 -23.49
N ARG A 515 7.27 -9.80 -22.21
CA ARG A 515 7.52 -10.83 -21.17
C ARG A 515 6.22 -11.27 -20.48
N ALA A 516 6.28 -12.39 -19.75
CA ALA A 516 5.12 -12.93 -19.04
C ALA A 516 4.55 -12.04 -17.91
N GLY A 517 5.31 -11.02 -17.47
CA GLY A 517 4.84 -9.99 -16.51
C GLY A 517 4.15 -8.79 -17.17
N ASP A 518 4.22 -8.66 -18.50
CA ASP A 518 3.57 -7.59 -19.24
C ASP A 518 2.17 -8.05 -19.69
N SER A 519 1.24 -7.11 -19.88
CA SER A 519 -0.12 -7.41 -20.35
C SER A 519 -0.36 -6.88 -21.76
N ILE A 520 -1.12 -7.64 -22.56
CA ILE A 520 -1.57 -7.22 -23.89
C ILE A 520 -3.09 -7.27 -23.91
N ALA A 521 -3.74 -6.26 -24.46
CA ALA A 521 -5.18 -6.20 -24.65
C ALA A 521 -5.54 -5.75 -26.07
N ARG A 522 -6.77 -6.07 -26.49
CA ARG A 522 -7.41 -5.48 -27.68
C ARG A 522 -8.61 -4.66 -27.23
N LEU A 523 -8.67 -3.39 -27.62
CA LEU A 523 -9.76 -2.50 -27.22
C LEU A 523 -10.97 -2.60 -28.14
N GLY A 524 -10.73 -2.85 -29.41
CA GLY A 524 -11.72 -2.98 -30.48
C GLY A 524 -11.06 -2.68 -31.84
N GLY A 525 -11.66 -3.13 -32.94
CA GLY A 525 -11.12 -2.86 -34.28
C GLY A 525 -9.66 -3.28 -34.44
N ASP A 526 -8.84 -2.33 -34.85
CA ASP A 526 -7.38 -2.35 -35.06
C ASP A 526 -6.56 -1.89 -33.83
N GLU A 527 -7.21 -1.53 -32.72
CA GLU A 527 -6.56 -0.99 -31.51
C GLU A 527 -6.10 -2.08 -30.54
N PHE A 528 -4.79 -2.14 -30.30
CA PHE A 528 -4.15 -2.96 -29.28
C PHE A 528 -3.48 -2.07 -28.22
N VAL A 529 -3.40 -2.57 -26.99
CA VAL A 529 -2.65 -1.92 -25.91
C VAL A 529 -1.69 -2.92 -25.29
N VAL A 530 -0.43 -2.51 -25.13
CA VAL A 530 0.57 -3.23 -24.34
C VAL A 530 0.86 -2.43 -23.08
N MET A 531 0.76 -3.07 -21.93
CA MET A 531 1.11 -2.53 -20.62
C MET A 531 2.39 -3.21 -20.14
N LEU A 532 3.44 -2.41 -20.00
CA LEU A 532 4.73 -2.82 -19.46
C LEU A 532 4.78 -2.38 -18.00
N GLU A 533 4.93 -3.34 -17.09
CA GLU A 533 5.18 -3.08 -15.67
C GLU A 533 6.69 -3.09 -15.41
N ASP A 534 7.16 -2.58 -14.27
CA ASP A 534 8.54 -2.75 -13.78
C ASP A 534 9.67 -2.43 -14.81
N LEU A 535 9.76 -1.16 -15.20
CA LEU A 535 10.72 -0.66 -16.20
C LEU A 535 11.91 0.15 -15.64
N GLY A 536 11.98 0.36 -14.32
CA GLY A 536 13.07 1.12 -13.69
C GLY A 536 12.61 2.20 -12.71
N GLU A 537 13.57 2.80 -12.02
CA GLU A 537 13.31 3.85 -11.02
C GLU A 537 13.31 5.25 -11.64
N SER A 538 14.12 5.47 -12.69
CA SER A 538 14.12 6.74 -13.42
C SER A 538 13.19 6.72 -14.63
N ALA A 539 12.61 7.88 -14.96
CA ALA A 539 11.78 8.03 -16.15
C ALA A 539 12.57 7.82 -17.45
N THR A 540 13.87 8.14 -17.49
CA THR A 540 14.73 7.98 -18.67
C THR A 540 15.14 6.54 -18.92
N GLU A 541 15.41 5.76 -17.87
CA GLU A 541 15.62 4.30 -17.96
C GLU A 541 14.35 3.61 -18.47
N ALA A 542 13.21 3.91 -17.86
CA ALA A 542 11.93 3.34 -18.24
C ALA A 542 11.50 3.72 -19.66
N ALA A 543 11.82 4.95 -20.09
CA ALA A 543 11.66 5.39 -21.47
C ALA A 543 12.47 4.51 -22.44
N ALA A 544 13.76 4.32 -22.17
CA ALA A 544 14.63 3.53 -23.06
C ALA A 544 14.19 2.07 -23.17
N GLN A 545 13.74 1.46 -22.05
CA GLN A 545 13.19 0.09 -22.09
C GLN A 545 11.86 0.01 -22.85
N ALA A 546 10.95 0.97 -22.65
CA ALA A 546 9.68 1.02 -23.38
C ALA A 546 9.89 1.27 -24.89
N ASP A 547 10.85 2.11 -25.25
CA ASP A 547 11.22 2.40 -26.64
C ASP A 547 11.78 1.16 -27.36
N ALA A 548 12.75 0.47 -26.75
CA ALA A 548 13.30 -0.78 -27.28
C ALA A 548 12.24 -1.88 -27.48
N ILE A 549 11.24 -1.96 -26.58
CA ILE A 549 10.12 -2.89 -26.72
C ILE A 549 9.16 -2.42 -27.83
N ALA A 550 8.92 -1.12 -27.98
CA ALA A 550 8.12 -0.56 -29.08
C ALA A 550 8.78 -0.79 -30.45
N GLU A 551 10.10 -0.60 -30.58
CA GLU A 551 10.85 -0.93 -31.80
C GLU A 551 10.75 -2.42 -32.15
N LYS A 552 10.91 -3.30 -31.14
CA LYS A 552 10.73 -4.75 -31.30
C LYS A 552 9.33 -5.10 -31.81
N ILE A 553 8.30 -4.42 -31.30
CA ILE A 553 6.90 -4.60 -31.74
C ILE A 553 6.73 -4.12 -33.19
N LEU A 554 7.21 -2.93 -33.54
CA LEU A 554 7.16 -2.40 -34.91
C LEU A 554 7.85 -3.36 -35.89
N ALA A 555 9.07 -3.79 -35.58
CA ALA A 555 9.84 -4.74 -36.39
C ALA A 555 9.18 -6.13 -36.50
N ALA A 556 8.38 -6.54 -35.52
CA ALA A 556 7.60 -7.77 -35.60
C ALA A 556 6.34 -7.60 -36.46
N ILE A 557 5.61 -6.48 -36.31
CA ILE A 557 4.40 -6.19 -37.09
C ILE A 557 4.73 -5.98 -38.58
N HIS A 558 5.84 -5.30 -38.91
CA HIS A 558 6.25 -5.00 -40.29
C HIS A 558 6.62 -6.24 -41.11
N ARG A 559 6.92 -7.39 -40.49
CA ARG A 559 7.22 -8.62 -41.24
C ARG A 559 6.03 -9.01 -42.13
N PRO A 560 6.24 -9.53 -43.35
CA PRO A 560 5.15 -9.98 -44.20
C PRO A 560 4.25 -11.02 -43.50
N TYR A 561 2.97 -11.01 -43.84
CA TYR A 561 1.97 -11.97 -43.39
C TYR A 561 1.57 -12.86 -44.58
N LEU A 562 1.57 -14.17 -44.40
CA LEU A 562 1.10 -15.11 -45.42
C LEU A 562 -0.38 -15.41 -45.19
N LEU A 563 -1.26 -14.70 -45.89
CA LEU A 563 -2.71 -14.78 -45.72
C LEU A 563 -3.36 -15.24 -47.03
N ASP A 564 -3.93 -16.45 -47.04
CA ASP A 564 -4.57 -17.09 -48.21
C ASP A 564 -3.64 -17.13 -49.43
N ASP A 565 -2.44 -17.66 -49.21
CA ASP A 565 -1.32 -17.78 -50.16
C ASP A 565 -0.88 -16.44 -50.81
N LYS A 566 -1.27 -15.31 -50.21
CA LYS A 566 -0.83 -13.97 -50.60
C LYS A 566 0.01 -13.34 -49.49
N GLU A 567 1.11 -12.72 -49.90
CA GLU A 567 1.94 -11.92 -49.01
C GLU A 567 1.29 -10.54 -48.77
N GLN A 568 1.03 -10.21 -47.51
CA GLN A 568 0.47 -8.93 -47.07
C GLN A 568 1.47 -8.19 -46.19
N HIS A 569 1.48 -6.87 -46.28
CA HIS A 569 2.30 -6.00 -45.43
C HIS A 569 1.38 -5.11 -44.59
N SER A 570 1.70 -4.95 -43.31
CA SER A 570 1.02 -4.06 -42.38
C SER A 570 2.08 -3.42 -41.48
N SER A 571 1.90 -2.14 -41.15
CA SER A 571 2.68 -1.42 -40.16
C SER A 571 1.79 -0.99 -39.01
N ALA A 572 2.38 -0.48 -37.93
CA ALA A 572 1.63 0.12 -36.83
C ALA A 572 2.18 1.49 -36.46
N SER A 573 1.29 2.32 -35.91
CA SER A 573 1.66 3.55 -35.22
C SER A 573 1.53 3.34 -33.72
N ILE A 574 2.57 3.66 -32.96
CA ILE A 574 2.62 3.42 -31.49
C ILE A 574 2.72 4.73 -30.72
N GLY A 575 1.89 4.87 -29.69
CA GLY A 575 1.93 5.96 -28.73
C GLY A 575 2.30 5.47 -27.34
N ILE A 576 3.27 6.11 -26.70
CA ILE A 576 3.82 5.66 -25.42
C ILE A 576 3.56 6.70 -24.33
N SER A 577 2.96 6.28 -23.21
CA SER A 577 2.86 7.08 -21.99
C SER A 577 3.48 6.31 -20.84
N LEU A 578 4.52 6.87 -20.21
CA LEU A 578 5.00 6.37 -18.92
C LEU A 578 3.99 6.68 -17.80
N PHE A 579 4.04 5.89 -16.74
CA PHE A 579 3.32 6.13 -15.50
C PHE A 579 4.17 5.77 -14.27
N LEU A 580 3.96 6.51 -13.18
CA LEU A 580 4.49 6.21 -11.86
C LEU A 580 3.37 6.42 -10.83
N GLY A 581 3.04 5.38 -10.09
CA GLY A 581 1.97 5.39 -9.09
C GLY A 581 0.64 5.93 -9.62
N THR A 582 -0.01 6.80 -8.85
CA THR A 582 -1.32 7.40 -9.19
C THR A 582 -1.20 8.85 -9.68
N ALA A 583 -0.06 9.23 -10.28
CA ALA A 583 0.18 10.60 -10.74
C ALA A 583 -0.73 11.06 -11.89
N ALA A 584 -1.32 10.11 -12.63
CA ALA A 584 -2.35 10.34 -13.64
C ALA A 584 -3.47 9.31 -13.48
N SER A 585 -4.69 9.66 -13.89
CA SER A 585 -5.81 8.73 -13.88
C SER A 585 -5.72 7.70 -15.02
N ILE A 586 -6.39 6.56 -14.89
CA ILE A 586 -6.44 5.50 -15.92
C ILE A 586 -6.92 6.05 -17.27
N ASP A 587 -8.00 6.84 -17.29
CA ASP A 587 -8.53 7.46 -18.51
C ASP A 587 -7.58 8.50 -19.10
N GLU A 588 -6.80 9.18 -18.25
CA GLU A 588 -5.78 10.13 -18.69
C GLU A 588 -4.58 9.42 -19.32
N LEU A 589 -4.08 8.33 -18.73
CA LEU A 589 -2.99 7.54 -19.30
C LEU A 589 -3.35 6.96 -20.68
N LEU A 590 -4.58 6.45 -20.83
CA LEU A 590 -5.10 6.01 -22.13
C LEU A 590 -5.16 7.17 -23.14
N LYS A 591 -5.67 8.35 -22.75
CA LYS A 591 -5.69 9.55 -23.60
C LYS A 591 -4.30 10.06 -23.99
N ARG A 592 -3.33 10.00 -23.06
CA ARG A 592 -1.94 10.39 -23.33
C ARG A 592 -1.29 9.46 -24.35
N ALA A 593 -1.46 8.16 -24.19
CA ALA A 593 -0.93 7.16 -25.13
C ALA A 593 -1.61 7.25 -26.51
N ASP A 594 -2.94 7.38 -26.58
CA ASP A 594 -3.68 7.62 -27.84
C ASP A 594 -3.24 8.91 -28.55
N ALA A 595 -3.14 10.04 -27.83
CA ALA A 595 -2.65 11.29 -28.40
C ALA A 595 -1.21 11.18 -28.94
N ALA A 596 -0.36 10.38 -28.28
CA ALA A 596 0.99 10.08 -28.77
C ALA A 596 0.97 9.19 -30.03
N MET A 597 0.07 8.21 -30.09
CA MET A 597 -0.13 7.35 -31.27
C MET A 597 -0.61 8.18 -32.47
N TYR A 598 -1.47 9.17 -32.24
CA TYR A 598 -1.91 10.08 -33.31
C TYR A 598 -0.76 10.97 -33.82
N ARG A 599 0.17 11.38 -32.94
CA ARG A 599 1.41 12.05 -33.36
C ARG A 599 2.30 11.12 -34.20
N ALA A 600 2.40 9.83 -33.85
CA ALA A 600 3.14 8.84 -34.65
C ALA A 600 2.52 8.65 -36.05
N LYS A 601 1.18 8.58 -36.16
CA LYS A 601 0.47 8.58 -37.46
C LYS A 601 0.77 9.82 -38.29
N ALA A 602 0.78 11.00 -37.66
CA ALA A 602 1.09 12.27 -38.32
C ALA A 602 2.58 12.39 -38.72
N ALA A 603 3.49 11.74 -37.99
CA ALA A 603 4.93 11.74 -38.25
C ALA A 603 5.37 10.81 -39.40
N GLY A 604 4.43 10.14 -40.07
CA GLY A 604 4.70 9.28 -41.24
C GLY A 604 4.21 7.84 -41.12
N ARG A 605 3.64 7.44 -39.97
CA ARG A 605 3.27 6.04 -39.62
C ARG A 605 4.49 5.12 -39.46
N ASN A 606 4.27 3.85 -39.13
CA ASN A 606 5.33 2.86 -38.89
C ASN A 606 6.42 3.35 -37.91
N THR A 607 5.99 3.98 -36.80
CA THR A 607 6.90 4.63 -35.85
C THR A 607 6.22 4.74 -34.48
N GLN A 608 7.03 4.95 -33.44
CA GLN A 608 6.61 5.18 -32.07
C GLN A 608 6.82 6.65 -31.66
N ARG A 609 5.96 7.20 -30.80
CA ARG A 609 6.17 8.50 -30.15
C ARG A 609 5.76 8.46 -28.68
N PHE A 610 6.54 9.13 -27.84
CA PHE A 610 6.14 9.41 -26.47
C PHE A 610 5.16 10.58 -26.39
N PHE A 611 4.29 10.57 -25.38
CA PHE A 611 3.41 11.69 -25.07
C PHE A 611 4.18 12.94 -24.64
N ASP A 612 5.26 12.74 -23.89
CA ASP A 612 6.15 13.79 -23.39
C ASP A 612 7.21 14.16 -24.45
N PRO A 613 7.22 15.43 -24.95
CA PRO A 613 8.18 15.86 -25.96
C PRO A 613 9.63 15.97 -25.47
N GLU A 614 9.87 16.26 -24.19
CA GLU A 614 11.24 16.40 -23.64
C GLU A 614 11.89 15.03 -23.54
N LEU A 615 11.12 14.04 -23.10
CA LEU A 615 11.53 12.65 -23.02
C LEU A 615 11.78 12.02 -24.41
N GLN A 616 10.93 12.34 -25.40
CA GLN A 616 11.16 11.98 -26.81
C GLN A 616 12.50 12.57 -27.31
N ALA A 617 12.74 13.88 -27.09
CA ALA A 617 13.96 14.54 -27.53
C ALA A 617 15.22 14.00 -26.83
N SER A 618 15.10 13.60 -25.56
CA SER A 618 16.19 12.97 -24.80
C SER A 618 16.61 11.62 -25.39
N LEU A 619 15.65 10.75 -25.74
CA LEU A 619 15.93 9.47 -26.41
C LEU A 619 16.57 9.66 -27.79
N GLU A 620 16.04 10.60 -28.60
CA GLU A 620 16.61 10.93 -29.91
C GLU A 620 18.07 11.44 -29.78
N ALA A 621 18.33 12.34 -28.82
CA ALA A 621 19.68 12.85 -28.55
C ALA A 621 20.64 11.75 -28.09
N ARG A 622 20.16 10.78 -27.29
CA ARG A 622 20.92 9.62 -26.81
C ARG A 622 21.26 8.64 -27.94
N SER A 623 20.30 8.32 -28.80
CA SER A 623 20.50 7.46 -29.99
C SER A 623 21.49 8.08 -30.98
N HIS A 624 21.39 9.39 -31.22
CA HIS A 624 22.39 10.13 -31.99
C HIS A 624 23.79 10.05 -31.36
N LEU A 625 23.90 10.28 -30.05
CA LEU A 625 25.18 10.23 -29.34
C LEU A 625 25.82 8.83 -29.39
N GLU A 626 25.03 7.75 -29.29
CA GLU A 626 25.53 6.38 -29.42
C GLU A 626 26.12 6.15 -30.82
N ARG A 627 25.37 6.50 -31.86
CA ARG A 627 25.81 6.32 -33.25
C ARG A 627 27.10 7.11 -33.53
N ASP A 628 27.17 8.34 -33.02
CA ASP A 628 28.34 9.20 -33.17
C ASP A 628 29.54 8.63 -32.38
N LEU A 629 29.32 8.04 -31.19
CA LEU A 629 30.34 7.34 -30.40
C LEU A 629 30.85 6.05 -31.07
N ARG A 630 29.99 5.28 -31.74
CA ARG A 630 30.41 4.13 -32.58
C ARG A 630 31.39 4.57 -33.68
N GLN A 631 31.17 5.75 -34.26
CA GLN A 631 32.06 6.32 -35.27
C GLN A 631 33.36 6.86 -34.66
N ALA A 632 33.31 7.44 -33.44
CA ALA A 632 34.43 8.10 -32.77
C ALA A 632 35.71 7.26 -32.68
N LEU A 633 35.59 5.96 -32.38
CA LEU A 633 36.72 5.03 -32.27
C LEU A 633 37.46 4.88 -33.62
N SER A 634 36.71 4.68 -34.71
CA SER A 634 37.27 4.60 -36.07
C SER A 634 37.78 5.95 -36.59
N GLY A 635 37.12 7.04 -36.19
CA GLY A 635 37.38 8.41 -36.64
C GLY A 635 38.51 9.13 -35.91
N ARG A 636 39.24 8.46 -35.00
CA ARG A 636 40.29 9.06 -34.13
C ARG A 636 39.80 10.30 -33.34
N GLN A 637 38.55 10.27 -32.89
CA GLN A 637 37.94 11.36 -32.12
C GLN A 637 38.16 11.21 -30.60
N LEU A 638 38.62 10.04 -30.16
CA LEU A 638 38.98 9.77 -28.77
C LEU A 638 40.45 10.12 -28.52
N ALA A 639 40.73 10.70 -27.35
CA ALA A 639 42.05 11.08 -26.90
C ALA A 639 42.23 10.74 -25.41
N LEU A 640 43.48 10.61 -24.96
CA LEU A 640 43.83 10.53 -23.55
C LEU A 640 44.43 11.86 -23.10
N HIS A 641 43.86 12.43 -22.04
CA HIS A 641 44.50 13.47 -21.25
C HIS A 641 45.16 12.83 -20.02
N TYR A 642 46.19 13.48 -19.49
CA TYR A 642 46.99 12.98 -18.37
C TYR A 642 46.91 13.99 -17.24
N GLN A 643 46.51 13.54 -16.05
CA GLN A 643 46.53 14.36 -14.84
C GLN A 643 47.69 13.95 -13.93
N PRO A 644 48.55 14.89 -13.47
CA PRO A 644 49.69 14.54 -12.62
C PRO A 644 49.27 14.04 -11.23
N GLN A 645 49.88 12.94 -10.80
CA GLN A 645 49.86 12.46 -9.42
C GLN A 645 51.18 12.86 -8.74
N VAL A 646 51.08 13.60 -7.63
CA VAL A 646 52.25 14.18 -6.94
C VAL A 646 52.45 13.65 -5.53
N ARG A 647 53.71 13.61 -5.09
CA ARG A 647 54.09 13.31 -3.70
C ARG A 647 53.99 14.55 -2.80
N SER A 648 54.15 14.38 -1.49
CA SER A 648 54.15 15.49 -0.51
C SER A 648 55.18 16.59 -0.77
N ASN A 649 56.28 16.31 -1.48
CA ASN A 649 57.28 17.28 -1.92
C ASN A 649 56.97 17.96 -3.27
N ARG A 650 55.83 17.59 -3.91
CA ARG A 650 55.34 18.02 -5.23
C ARG A 650 55.98 17.35 -6.46
N ASP A 651 56.91 16.41 -6.26
CA ASP A 651 57.44 15.60 -7.35
C ASP A 651 56.31 14.78 -8.00
N ILE A 652 56.24 14.80 -9.33
CA ILE A 652 55.30 13.98 -10.10
C ILE A 652 55.84 12.55 -10.12
N PHE A 653 55.07 11.59 -9.62
CA PHE A 653 55.45 10.16 -9.59
C PHE A 653 54.62 9.29 -10.53
N GLY A 654 53.51 9.83 -11.05
CA GLY A 654 52.67 9.15 -12.02
C GLY A 654 51.66 10.10 -12.65
N ALA A 655 50.78 9.53 -13.47
CA ALA A 655 49.64 10.22 -14.02
C ALA A 655 48.42 9.29 -14.13
N GLU A 656 47.24 9.89 -14.12
CA GLU A 656 46.01 9.19 -14.49
C GLU A 656 45.64 9.48 -15.96
N ALA A 657 45.40 8.42 -16.73
CA ALA A 657 44.96 8.48 -18.11
C ALA A 657 43.42 8.65 -18.17
N LEU A 658 43.00 9.85 -18.53
CA LEU A 658 41.61 10.27 -18.53
C LEU A 658 41.08 10.40 -19.97
N LEU A 659 40.07 9.59 -20.31
CA LEU A 659 39.47 9.55 -21.63
C LEU A 659 38.76 10.87 -21.99
N ARG A 660 38.95 11.36 -23.21
CA ARG A 660 38.29 12.54 -23.78
C ARG A 660 37.72 12.21 -25.17
N TRP A 661 36.60 12.83 -25.51
CA TRP A 661 36.01 12.73 -26.84
C TRP A 661 35.86 14.13 -27.45
N HIS A 662 36.51 14.33 -28.60
CA HIS A 662 36.43 15.54 -29.41
C HIS A 662 35.51 15.27 -30.60
N HIS A 663 34.22 15.56 -30.44
CA HIS A 663 33.22 15.35 -31.47
C HIS A 663 33.24 16.51 -32.51
N PRO A 664 33.31 16.23 -33.83
CA PRO A 664 33.49 17.26 -34.86
C PRO A 664 32.45 18.39 -34.86
N LEU A 665 31.21 18.12 -34.42
CA LEU A 665 30.12 19.11 -34.39
C LEU A 665 29.79 19.63 -32.98
N ARG A 666 30.15 18.89 -31.91
CA ARG A 666 29.80 19.24 -30.52
C ARG A 666 31.00 19.81 -29.72
N GLY A 667 32.22 19.70 -30.25
CA GLY A 667 33.43 20.04 -29.50
C GLY A 667 33.80 18.95 -28.50
N ALA A 668 34.29 19.34 -27.32
CA ALA A 668 34.63 18.38 -26.27
C ALA A 668 33.36 17.87 -25.56
N VAL A 669 33.09 16.57 -25.67
CA VAL A 669 31.97 15.90 -24.98
C VAL A 669 32.44 15.46 -23.59
N ALA A 670 31.63 15.70 -22.57
CA ALA A 670 32.01 15.41 -21.19
C ALA A 670 32.04 13.89 -20.92
N PRO A 671 33.04 13.36 -20.18
CA PRO A 671 33.09 11.93 -19.84
C PRO A 671 31.80 11.38 -19.23
N GLY A 672 31.16 12.13 -18.33
CA GLY A 672 29.88 11.75 -17.72
C GLY A 672 28.67 11.70 -18.68
N GLU A 673 28.78 12.25 -19.89
CA GLU A 673 27.72 12.16 -20.92
C GLU A 673 27.84 10.86 -21.73
N PHE A 674 29.08 10.45 -22.08
CA PHE A 674 29.29 9.34 -23.02
C PHE A 674 29.81 8.04 -22.40
N ILE A 675 30.47 8.06 -21.23
CA ILE A 675 30.94 6.82 -20.57
C ILE A 675 29.76 5.94 -20.10
N PRO A 676 28.71 6.45 -19.43
CA PRO A 676 27.56 5.62 -19.05
C PRO A 676 26.88 5.01 -20.29
N LEU A 677 26.73 5.80 -21.35
CA LEU A 677 26.20 5.32 -22.63
C LEU A 677 27.09 4.23 -23.25
N ALA A 678 28.41 4.37 -23.18
CA ALA A 678 29.36 3.36 -23.63
C ALA A 678 29.24 2.06 -22.81
N GLU A 679 29.04 2.16 -21.49
CA GLU A 679 28.88 1.01 -20.60
C GLU A 679 27.58 0.24 -20.89
N GLU A 680 26.46 0.92 -21.04
CA GLU A 680 25.16 0.31 -21.36
C GLU A 680 25.15 -0.37 -22.74
N THR A 681 25.68 0.32 -23.75
CA THR A 681 25.70 -0.16 -25.15
C THR A 681 26.82 -1.18 -25.43
N GLY A 682 27.73 -1.38 -24.47
CA GLY A 682 28.90 -2.26 -24.60
C GLY A 682 30.05 -1.66 -25.41
N LEU A 683 29.95 -0.41 -25.87
CA LEU A 683 31.03 0.30 -26.57
C LEU A 683 32.21 0.61 -25.66
N ILE A 684 32.03 0.58 -24.33
CA ILE A 684 33.12 0.73 -23.37
C ILE A 684 34.18 -0.37 -23.52
N LEU A 685 33.82 -1.52 -24.10
CA LEU A 685 34.71 -2.66 -24.26
C LEU A 685 35.81 -2.40 -25.32
N PRO A 686 35.47 -2.09 -26.60
CA PRO A 686 36.48 -1.70 -27.59
C PRO A 686 37.15 -0.35 -27.27
N ILE A 687 36.47 0.57 -26.55
CA ILE A 687 37.08 1.81 -26.07
C ILE A 687 38.14 1.51 -24.99
N GLY A 688 37.80 0.75 -23.95
CA GLY A 688 38.70 0.40 -22.85
C GLY A 688 39.91 -0.40 -23.33
N ARG A 689 39.73 -1.26 -24.33
CA ARG A 689 40.83 -1.91 -25.05
C ARG A 689 41.78 -0.89 -25.69
N TRP A 690 41.24 0.05 -26.47
CA TRP A 690 42.03 1.11 -27.10
C TRP A 690 42.75 2.01 -26.08
N VAL A 691 42.11 2.29 -24.93
CA VAL A 691 42.74 3.02 -23.82
C VAL A 691 43.94 2.23 -23.28
N LEU A 692 43.79 0.93 -23.00
CA LEU A 692 44.89 0.07 -22.50
C LEU A 692 46.03 -0.07 -23.53
N GLU A 693 45.70 -0.29 -24.80
CA GLU A 693 46.69 -0.34 -25.90
C GLU A 693 47.48 0.97 -25.99
N THR A 694 46.80 2.13 -25.91
CA THR A 694 47.42 3.46 -25.96
C THR A 694 48.28 3.74 -24.71
N ALA A 695 47.77 3.41 -23.52
CA ALA A 695 48.48 3.59 -22.25
C ALA A 695 49.75 2.72 -22.18
N CYS A 696 49.69 1.45 -22.60
CA CYS A 696 50.85 0.58 -22.64
C CYS A 696 51.88 1.02 -23.69
N ALA A 697 51.43 1.45 -24.88
CA ALA A 697 52.31 2.05 -25.87
C ALA A 697 53.03 3.30 -25.32
N GLN A 698 52.33 4.14 -24.55
CA GLN A 698 52.91 5.34 -23.93
C GLN A 698 53.92 5.00 -22.82
N LEU A 699 53.60 4.02 -21.96
CA LEU A 699 54.55 3.50 -20.98
C LEU A 699 55.83 2.97 -21.64
N LYS A 700 55.72 2.33 -22.81
CA LYS A 700 56.88 1.89 -23.58
C LYS A 700 57.64 3.04 -24.22
N ALA A 701 56.95 4.07 -24.73
CA ALA A 701 57.61 5.26 -25.25
C ALA A 701 58.48 5.94 -24.18
N TRP A 702 57.96 6.06 -22.94
CA TRP A 702 58.71 6.60 -21.80
C TRP A 702 59.86 5.73 -21.31
N ASP A 703 59.89 4.43 -21.63
CA ASP A 703 60.92 3.46 -21.22
C ASP A 703 62.26 3.63 -22.00
N ASN A 704 62.24 4.35 -23.12
CA ASN A 704 63.38 4.56 -24.00
C ASN A 704 64.56 5.26 -23.27
N GLU A 705 65.80 4.81 -23.49
CA GLU A 705 67.00 5.42 -22.91
C GLU A 705 67.18 6.90 -23.27
N ALA A 706 66.64 7.33 -24.41
CA ALA A 706 66.61 8.73 -24.83
C ALA A 706 65.63 9.61 -24.02
N CYS A 707 64.72 9.01 -23.22
CA CYS A 707 63.78 9.75 -22.38
C CYS A 707 64.41 10.17 -21.04
N ASN A 708 63.98 11.34 -20.55
CA ASN A 708 64.35 11.87 -19.24
C ASN A 708 64.09 10.82 -18.14
N ALA A 709 65.02 10.68 -17.19
CA ALA A 709 64.89 9.77 -16.05
C ALA A 709 63.58 9.99 -15.26
N ALA A 710 63.09 11.22 -15.17
CA ALA A 710 61.78 11.54 -14.59
C ALA A 710 60.63 10.78 -15.28
N LEU A 711 60.59 10.75 -16.62
CA LEU A 711 59.56 10.02 -17.38
C LEU A 711 59.67 8.50 -17.22
N ARG A 712 60.88 7.96 -17.09
CA ARG A 712 61.12 6.52 -16.86
C ARG A 712 60.62 6.06 -15.48
N ALA A 713 60.59 6.96 -14.50
CA ALA A 713 60.09 6.68 -13.15
C ALA A 713 58.56 6.75 -13.02
N LEU A 714 57.83 7.30 -14.00
CA LEU A 714 56.38 7.47 -13.92
C LEU A 714 55.61 6.15 -13.99
N GLN A 715 54.63 6.01 -13.10
CA GLN A 715 53.51 5.07 -13.25
C GLN A 715 52.36 5.72 -14.05
N LEU A 716 51.55 4.91 -14.73
CA LEU A 716 50.36 5.35 -15.44
C LEU A 716 49.14 4.57 -14.92
N SER A 717 48.21 5.29 -14.32
CA SER A 717 46.90 4.80 -13.90
C SER A 717 45.91 4.78 -15.07
N VAL A 718 45.13 3.71 -15.17
CA VAL A 718 44.06 3.54 -16.16
C VAL A 718 42.79 3.03 -15.48
N ASN A 719 41.71 3.78 -15.61
CA ASN A 719 40.37 3.38 -15.18
C ASN A 719 39.83 2.21 -16.02
N VAL A 720 39.30 1.18 -15.34
CA VAL A 720 38.70 0.00 -15.98
C VAL A 720 37.23 -0.12 -15.60
N SER A 721 36.35 -0.05 -16.60
CA SER A 721 34.91 -0.14 -16.41
C SER A 721 34.44 -1.47 -15.81
N ALA A 722 33.31 -1.42 -15.10
CA ALA A 722 32.71 -2.59 -14.46
C ALA A 722 32.32 -3.69 -15.44
N ARG A 723 32.00 -3.32 -16.69
CA ARG A 723 31.65 -4.25 -17.76
C ARG A 723 32.89 -4.87 -18.42
N GLN A 724 33.99 -4.13 -18.54
CA GLN A 724 35.25 -4.61 -19.10
C GLN A 724 35.94 -5.61 -18.18
N PHE A 725 36.10 -5.27 -16.89
CA PHE A 725 36.77 -6.15 -15.93
C PHE A 725 36.03 -7.50 -15.74
N ARG A 726 34.70 -7.50 -15.85
CA ARG A 726 33.86 -8.71 -15.80
C ARG A 726 33.94 -9.59 -17.05
N GLN A 727 34.51 -9.13 -18.17
CA GLN A 727 34.57 -9.96 -19.38
C GLN A 727 35.35 -11.27 -19.17
N PRO A 728 34.83 -12.41 -19.65
CA PRO A 728 35.62 -13.61 -19.84
C PRO A 728 36.81 -13.32 -20.76
N GLY A 729 38.03 -13.63 -20.29
CA GLY A 729 39.26 -13.39 -21.06
C GLY A 729 39.91 -12.01 -20.87
N PHE A 730 39.38 -11.11 -20.02
CA PHE A 730 40.00 -9.80 -19.75
C PHE A 730 41.49 -9.91 -19.34
N VAL A 731 41.85 -10.91 -18.53
CA VAL A 731 43.23 -11.16 -18.11
C VAL A 731 44.14 -11.50 -19.29
N ASP A 732 43.65 -12.29 -20.25
CA ASP A 732 44.41 -12.68 -21.43
C ASP A 732 44.51 -11.55 -22.45
N GLU A 733 43.50 -10.68 -22.53
CA GLU A 733 43.57 -9.43 -23.30
C GLU A 733 44.67 -8.50 -22.76
N VAL A 734 44.68 -8.21 -21.45
CA VAL A 734 45.73 -7.38 -20.82
C VAL A 734 47.11 -8.01 -21.00
N ARG A 735 47.22 -9.34 -20.84
CA ARG A 735 48.46 -10.09 -21.11
C ARG A 735 48.94 -9.91 -22.56
N ALA A 736 48.03 -9.96 -23.53
CA ALA A 736 48.35 -9.78 -24.94
C ALA A 736 48.76 -8.33 -25.27
N ILE A 737 48.10 -7.34 -24.67
CA ILE A 737 48.44 -5.91 -24.82
C ILE A 737 49.84 -5.62 -24.26
N LEU A 738 50.16 -6.13 -23.06
CA LEU A 738 51.49 -5.99 -22.46
C LEU A 738 52.58 -6.69 -23.30
N ALA A 739 52.31 -7.90 -23.79
CA ALA A 739 53.23 -8.64 -24.65
C ALA A 739 53.47 -7.95 -26.01
N GLY A 740 52.41 -7.37 -26.62
CA GLY A 740 52.49 -6.68 -27.90
C GLY A 740 53.14 -5.29 -27.83
N SER A 741 52.96 -4.58 -26.70
CA SER A 741 53.58 -3.26 -26.47
C SER A 741 54.99 -3.34 -25.89
N GLY A 742 55.32 -4.40 -25.16
CA GLY A 742 56.59 -4.52 -24.43
C GLY A 742 56.72 -3.55 -23.24
N ALA A 743 55.61 -3.00 -22.75
CA ALA A 743 55.54 -2.13 -21.60
C ALA A 743 55.91 -2.87 -20.29
N ASN A 744 56.56 -2.17 -19.35
CA ASN A 744 56.86 -2.73 -18.03
C ASN A 744 55.55 -2.78 -17.19
N PRO A 745 55.05 -3.97 -16.80
CA PRO A 745 53.77 -4.07 -16.08
C PRO A 745 53.76 -3.36 -14.72
N ALA A 746 54.92 -3.25 -14.05
CA ALA A 746 55.06 -2.56 -12.76
C ALA A 746 54.87 -1.02 -12.85
N ARG A 747 54.73 -0.49 -14.07
CA ARG A 747 54.41 0.91 -14.34
C ARG A 747 52.96 1.12 -14.74
N LEU A 748 52.18 0.05 -14.99
CA LEU A 748 50.75 0.10 -15.23
C LEU A 748 50.00 -0.10 -13.90
N LYS A 749 49.11 0.83 -13.56
CA LYS A 749 48.17 0.69 -12.46
C LYS A 749 46.75 0.66 -13.03
N LEU A 750 45.95 -0.31 -12.59
CA LEU A 750 44.53 -0.38 -12.96
C LEU A 750 43.69 0.15 -11.80
N GLU A 751 42.80 1.09 -12.14
CA GLU A 751 41.86 1.72 -11.21
C GLU A 751 40.48 1.08 -11.38
N LEU A 752 39.90 0.65 -10.27
CA LEU A 752 38.63 -0.07 -10.17
C LEU A 752 37.76 0.63 -9.12
N THR A 753 36.52 0.97 -9.44
CA THR A 753 35.62 1.61 -8.47
C THR A 753 35.18 0.64 -7.36
N GLU A 754 34.87 1.17 -6.19
CA GLU A 754 34.42 0.39 -5.02
C GLU A 754 33.28 -0.60 -5.36
N SER A 755 32.25 -0.12 -6.07
CA SER A 755 31.06 -0.90 -6.44
C SER A 755 31.36 -2.08 -7.37
N LEU A 756 32.33 -1.95 -8.29
CA LEU A 756 32.70 -3.01 -9.22
C LEU A 756 33.22 -4.25 -8.48
N VAL A 757 34.10 -4.04 -7.50
CA VAL A 757 34.82 -5.13 -6.84
C VAL A 757 33.93 -5.93 -5.87
N LEU A 758 32.78 -5.39 -5.48
CA LEU A 758 31.86 -6.00 -4.53
C LEU A 758 30.77 -6.90 -5.16
N ASP A 759 30.50 -6.78 -6.47
CA ASP A 759 29.47 -7.57 -7.18
C ASP A 759 29.82 -9.07 -7.27
N ASP A 760 31.04 -9.39 -7.71
CA ASP A 760 31.60 -10.76 -7.71
C ASP A 760 33.02 -10.72 -7.15
N VAL A 761 33.11 -10.77 -5.83
CA VAL A 761 34.36 -10.64 -5.08
C VAL A 761 35.34 -11.78 -5.43
N GLN A 762 34.86 -12.98 -5.76
CA GLN A 762 35.74 -14.15 -5.94
C GLN A 762 36.37 -14.15 -7.35
N ASP A 763 35.60 -13.94 -8.41
CA ASP A 763 36.13 -13.71 -9.76
C ASP A 763 37.09 -12.51 -9.78
N SER A 764 36.73 -11.44 -9.07
CA SER A 764 37.58 -10.24 -8.95
C SER A 764 38.93 -10.54 -8.29
N ILE A 765 38.94 -11.24 -7.16
CA ILE A 765 40.19 -11.66 -6.48
C ILE A 765 41.05 -12.50 -7.43
N GLU A 766 40.47 -13.47 -8.14
CA GLU A 766 41.21 -14.38 -9.02
C GLU A 766 41.81 -13.65 -10.23
N LYS A 767 41.07 -12.74 -10.86
CA LYS A 767 41.57 -11.89 -11.95
C LYS A 767 42.67 -10.93 -11.48
N MET A 768 42.47 -10.23 -10.36
CA MET A 768 43.47 -9.31 -9.83
C MET A 768 44.76 -10.05 -9.42
N GLN A 769 44.66 -11.26 -8.84
CA GLN A 769 45.84 -12.06 -8.51
C GLN A 769 46.62 -12.48 -9.75
N GLN A 770 45.96 -12.91 -10.82
CA GLN A 770 46.64 -13.25 -12.09
C GLN A 770 47.32 -12.04 -12.74
N LEU A 771 46.67 -10.87 -12.73
CA LEU A 771 47.25 -9.63 -13.25
C LEU A 771 48.40 -9.11 -12.38
N ARG A 772 48.31 -9.25 -11.06
CA ARG A 772 49.42 -8.92 -10.14
C ARG A 772 50.62 -9.85 -10.30
N GLN A 773 50.43 -11.12 -10.68
CA GLN A 773 51.52 -12.02 -11.06
C GLN A 773 52.28 -11.57 -12.32
N LEU A 774 51.65 -10.76 -13.20
CA LEU A 774 52.35 -10.09 -14.30
C LEU A 774 53.15 -8.86 -13.83
N GLY A 775 52.89 -8.37 -12.62
CA GLY A 775 53.50 -7.16 -12.04
C GLY A 775 52.59 -5.92 -12.04
N ILE A 776 51.32 -6.03 -12.44
CA ILE A 776 50.38 -4.90 -12.50
C ILE A 776 49.92 -4.50 -11.09
N ALA A 777 49.91 -3.20 -10.80
CA ALA A 777 49.40 -2.63 -9.56
C ALA A 777 47.89 -2.34 -9.64
N PHE A 778 47.20 -2.34 -8.50
CA PHE A 778 45.77 -2.00 -8.40
C PHE A 778 45.52 -0.89 -7.40
N ALA A 779 44.70 0.07 -7.81
CA ALA A 779 44.09 1.08 -6.95
C ALA A 779 42.57 0.88 -6.89
N LEU A 780 41.98 1.15 -5.72
CA LEU A 780 40.54 1.22 -5.53
C LEU A 780 40.10 2.69 -5.59
N ASP A 781 39.14 2.98 -6.44
CA ASP A 781 38.65 4.34 -6.74
C ASP A 781 37.28 4.65 -6.11
N ASP A 782 36.95 5.94 -6.03
CA ASP A 782 35.74 6.50 -5.41
C ASP A 782 35.51 6.05 -3.93
N PHE A 783 36.59 5.72 -3.20
CA PHE A 783 36.48 5.00 -1.93
C PHE A 783 35.79 5.80 -0.83
N GLY A 784 34.75 5.21 -0.22
CA GLY A 784 33.96 5.78 0.86
C GLY A 784 32.57 6.25 0.43
N THR A 785 32.28 6.25 -0.87
CA THR A 785 30.92 6.51 -1.40
C THR A 785 30.01 5.27 -1.33
N GLY A 786 30.59 4.06 -1.15
CA GLY A 786 29.88 2.79 -1.07
C GLY A 786 29.83 2.14 0.31
N TYR A 787 29.26 0.92 0.36
CA TYR A 787 29.12 0.10 1.57
C TYR A 787 30.20 -0.99 1.66
N SER A 788 31.48 -0.62 1.63
CA SER A 788 32.59 -1.58 1.77
C SER A 788 32.57 -2.40 3.06
N SER A 789 32.56 -3.73 2.91
CA SER A 789 32.94 -4.61 4.01
C SER A 789 34.46 -4.69 4.12
N LEU A 790 35.00 -4.20 5.24
CA LEU A 790 36.42 -4.34 5.63
C LEU A 790 36.97 -5.77 5.49
N SER A 791 36.08 -6.77 5.62
CA SER A 791 36.43 -8.19 5.47
C SER A 791 36.86 -8.58 4.05
N TYR A 792 36.30 -7.94 3.01
CA TYR A 792 36.68 -8.14 1.61
C TYR A 792 37.88 -7.28 1.23
N LEU A 793 37.94 -6.02 1.71
CA LEU A 793 39.06 -5.12 1.44
C LEU A 793 40.42 -5.74 1.83
N LYS A 794 40.47 -6.49 2.94
CA LYS A 794 41.64 -7.25 3.38
C LYS A 794 42.07 -8.40 2.45
N ARG A 795 41.16 -8.94 1.63
CA ARG A 795 41.41 -10.08 0.72
C ARG A 795 41.85 -9.65 -0.67
N LEU A 796 41.54 -8.41 -1.07
CA LEU A 796 41.86 -7.86 -2.38
C LEU A 796 43.36 -7.52 -2.46
N PRO A 797 44.06 -7.83 -3.57
CA PRO A 797 45.48 -7.57 -3.72
C PRO A 797 45.75 -6.11 -4.15
N LEU A 798 45.15 -5.15 -3.44
CA LEU A 798 45.28 -3.71 -3.66
C LEU A 798 46.62 -3.18 -3.13
N GLU A 799 47.12 -2.11 -3.74
CA GLU A 799 48.31 -1.37 -3.26
C GLU A 799 47.96 0.06 -2.82
N GLU A 800 46.84 0.60 -3.29
CA GLU A 800 46.48 2.00 -3.13
C GLU A 800 44.95 2.19 -3.02
N LEU A 801 44.52 3.15 -2.20
CA LEU A 801 43.14 3.63 -2.11
C LEU A 801 43.10 5.11 -2.52
N LYS A 802 42.22 5.47 -3.45
CA LYS A 802 41.95 6.85 -3.87
C LYS A 802 40.77 7.37 -3.04
N ILE A 803 40.96 8.50 -2.37
CA ILE A 803 39.95 9.14 -1.51
C ILE A 803 39.12 10.07 -2.40
N ASP A 804 37.82 9.78 -2.50
CA ASP A 804 36.88 10.49 -3.37
C ASP A 804 36.89 12.01 -3.13
N GLN A 805 36.84 12.77 -4.22
CA GLN A 805 36.83 14.23 -4.24
C GLN A 805 35.72 14.87 -3.40
N SER A 806 34.59 14.21 -3.18
CA SER A 806 33.46 14.71 -2.39
C SER A 806 33.87 14.98 -0.94
N PHE A 807 34.59 14.05 -0.30
CA PHE A 807 35.12 14.21 1.06
C PHE A 807 36.32 15.17 1.12
N VAL A 808 37.06 15.32 0.01
CA VAL A 808 38.21 16.24 -0.05
C VAL A 808 37.78 17.69 -0.27
N ARG A 809 36.71 17.93 -1.02
CA ARG A 809 36.21 19.27 -1.37
C ARG A 809 35.91 20.09 -0.11
N ASP A 810 35.08 19.54 0.77
CA ASP A 810 34.50 20.27 1.91
C ASP A 810 35.25 20.02 3.24
N ILE A 811 36.38 19.30 3.19
CA ILE A 811 37.25 18.86 4.32
C ILE A 811 37.73 19.96 5.28
N ALA A 812 37.73 21.23 4.83
CA ALA A 812 38.14 22.38 5.64
C ALA A 812 36.98 23.03 6.41
N SER A 813 35.73 22.73 6.00
CA SER A 813 34.50 23.32 6.51
C SER A 813 33.58 22.31 7.21
N ASP A 814 33.58 21.04 6.80
CA ASP A 814 32.76 19.98 7.42
C ASP A 814 33.61 19.07 8.34
N PRO A 815 33.35 19.05 9.66
CA PRO A 815 33.98 18.12 10.60
C PRO A 815 33.71 16.64 10.31
N GLY A 816 32.60 16.31 9.64
CA GLY A 816 32.22 14.97 9.23
C GLY A 816 33.16 14.42 8.16
N ASP A 817 33.31 15.15 7.05
CA ASP A 817 34.24 14.77 5.97
C ASP A 817 35.69 14.69 6.45
N ALA A 818 36.10 15.63 7.30
CA ALA A 818 37.40 15.60 7.95
C ALA A 818 37.63 14.30 8.75
N ALA A 819 36.62 13.81 9.48
CA ALA A 819 36.69 12.56 10.23
C ALA A 819 36.64 11.30 9.34
N ILE A 820 35.87 11.33 8.24
CA ILE A 820 35.83 10.27 7.22
C ILE A 820 37.23 10.11 6.60
N VAL A 821 37.83 11.20 6.12
CA VAL A 821 39.15 11.17 5.48
C VAL A 821 40.24 10.69 6.45
N GLN A 822 40.22 11.13 7.71
CA GLN A 822 41.12 10.60 8.75
C GLN A 822 40.96 9.09 8.95
N THR A 823 39.72 8.60 8.95
CA THR A 823 39.40 7.17 9.10
C THR A 823 39.91 6.36 7.91
N ILE A 824 39.72 6.85 6.68
CA ILE A 824 40.22 6.19 5.46
C ILE A 824 41.75 6.09 5.49
N ILE A 825 42.46 7.17 5.83
CA ILE A 825 43.92 7.18 5.90
C ILE A 825 44.44 6.20 6.98
N GLY A 826 43.83 6.20 8.18
CA GLY A 826 44.21 5.28 9.26
C GLY A 826 43.95 3.80 8.91
N MET A 827 42.84 3.52 8.25
CA MET A 827 42.48 2.19 7.76
C MET A 827 43.45 1.69 6.68
N ALA A 828 43.74 2.53 5.67
CA ALA A 828 44.68 2.20 4.59
C ALA A 828 46.06 1.83 5.15
N ALA A 829 46.59 2.66 6.05
CA ALA A 829 47.87 2.41 6.72
C ALA A 829 47.86 1.10 7.54
N THR A 830 46.74 0.77 8.20
CA THR A 830 46.57 -0.48 8.96
C THR A 830 46.55 -1.72 8.06
N LEU A 831 46.05 -1.59 6.84
CA LEU A 831 46.00 -2.66 5.84
C LEU A 831 47.26 -2.73 4.94
N GLY A 832 48.22 -1.81 5.14
CA GLY A 832 49.47 -1.75 4.36
C GLY A 832 49.32 -1.13 2.96
N MET A 833 48.22 -0.42 2.70
CA MET A 833 47.96 0.27 1.43
C MET A 833 48.41 1.74 1.48
N HIS A 834 48.70 2.31 0.32
CA HIS A 834 48.94 3.73 0.14
C HIS A 834 47.62 4.50 -0.04
N THR A 835 47.64 5.82 0.18
CA THR A 835 46.49 6.69 -0.11
C THR A 835 46.86 7.80 -1.07
N VAL A 836 46.00 8.00 -2.07
CA VAL A 836 45.96 9.19 -2.93
C VAL A 836 44.71 9.97 -2.54
N ALA A 837 44.82 11.29 -2.37
CA ALA A 837 43.65 12.15 -2.22
C ALA A 837 43.33 12.84 -3.54
N GLU A 838 42.08 12.69 -4.01
CA GLU A 838 41.60 13.30 -5.24
C GLU A 838 40.99 14.68 -5.01
N GLY A 839 40.63 15.40 -6.09
CA GLY A 839 39.90 16.66 -5.98
C GLY A 839 40.62 17.75 -5.19
N VAL A 840 41.95 17.68 -5.03
CA VAL A 840 42.71 18.69 -4.29
C VAL A 840 42.79 19.97 -5.13
N GLU A 841 42.00 20.97 -4.76
CA GLU A 841 41.92 22.27 -5.46
C GLU A 841 42.63 23.41 -4.69
N THR A 842 42.83 23.26 -3.38
CA THR A 842 43.40 24.31 -2.52
C THR A 842 44.64 23.88 -1.73
N ALA A 843 45.47 24.86 -1.38
CA ALA A 843 46.61 24.66 -0.50
C ALA A 843 46.20 24.24 0.93
N GLU A 844 44.97 24.51 1.35
CA GLU A 844 44.45 24.18 2.67
C GLU A 844 44.05 22.70 2.77
N GLN A 845 43.30 22.20 1.77
CA GLN A 845 43.03 20.77 1.58
C GLN A 845 44.33 19.96 1.57
N TRP A 846 45.31 20.35 0.73
CA TRP A 846 46.62 19.70 0.67
C TRP A 846 47.33 19.66 2.04
N LYS A 847 47.40 20.79 2.75
CA LYS A 847 48.01 20.87 4.09
C LYS A 847 47.25 20.06 5.13
N PHE A 848 45.92 19.94 5.04
CA PHE A 848 45.15 19.06 5.91
C PHE A 848 45.50 17.59 5.65
N LEU A 849 45.39 17.15 4.40
CA LEU A 849 45.65 15.76 4.00
C LEU A 849 47.09 15.32 4.34
N ALA A 850 48.08 16.16 4.06
CA ALA A 850 49.48 15.89 4.38
C ALA A 850 49.74 15.78 5.90
N ARG A 851 49.11 16.63 6.73
CA ARG A 851 49.22 16.56 8.20
C ARG A 851 48.59 15.29 8.78
N ASN A 852 47.54 14.78 8.15
CA ASN A 852 46.86 13.55 8.57
C ASN A 852 47.51 12.27 7.98
N GLY A 853 48.63 12.39 7.26
CA GLY A 853 49.44 11.24 6.84
C GLY A 853 49.24 10.80 5.39
N CYS A 854 48.39 11.45 4.60
CA CYS A 854 48.30 11.19 3.16
C CYS A 854 49.60 11.57 2.44
N ARG A 855 50.05 10.77 1.47
CA ARG A 855 51.38 10.88 0.84
C ARG A 855 51.36 11.18 -0.65
N ALA A 856 50.23 10.97 -1.31
CA ALA A 856 50.03 11.24 -2.72
C ALA A 856 48.75 12.05 -2.94
N PHE A 857 48.75 12.91 -3.95
CA PHE A 857 47.69 13.89 -4.19
C PHE A 857 47.45 14.07 -5.68
N GLN A 858 46.19 14.29 -6.04
CA GLN A 858 45.73 14.59 -7.39
C GLN A 858 44.63 15.66 -7.34
N GLY A 859 44.62 16.55 -8.32
CA GLY A 859 43.61 17.62 -8.39
C GLY A 859 44.13 18.90 -9.05
N TYR A 860 43.22 19.84 -9.28
CA TYR A 860 43.50 21.07 -10.04
C TYR A 860 44.50 22.02 -9.36
N PHE A 861 44.81 21.83 -8.07
CA PHE A 861 45.89 22.55 -7.39
C PHE A 861 47.29 22.20 -7.94
N PHE A 862 47.46 20.98 -8.46
CA PHE A 862 48.73 20.48 -8.99
C PHE A 862 48.75 20.44 -10.53
N GLY A 863 47.60 20.17 -11.15
CA GLY A 863 47.44 20.21 -12.59
C GLY A 863 46.05 19.81 -13.03
N ARG A 864 45.57 20.43 -14.12
CA ARG A 864 44.40 19.93 -14.85
C ARG A 864 44.80 18.76 -15.75
N PRO A 865 43.85 17.88 -16.15
CA PRO A 865 44.11 16.87 -17.17
C PRO A 865 44.45 17.52 -18.51
N VAL A 866 45.68 17.37 -18.99
CA VAL A 866 46.20 18.01 -20.21
C VAL A 866 46.59 16.97 -21.28
N PRO A 867 46.72 17.36 -22.56
CA PRO A 867 47.29 16.50 -23.60
C PRO A 867 48.69 15.98 -23.24
N LEU A 868 49.10 14.87 -23.87
CA LEU A 868 50.37 14.19 -23.61
C LEU A 868 51.60 15.13 -23.66
N GLU A 869 51.68 15.98 -24.69
CA GLU A 869 52.84 16.86 -24.91
C GLU A 869 53.01 17.88 -23.79
N GLU A 870 51.90 18.44 -23.30
CA GLU A 870 51.87 19.36 -22.16
C GLU A 870 52.23 18.64 -20.85
N PHE A 871 51.68 17.44 -20.64
CA PHE A 871 52.02 16.62 -19.47
C PHE A 871 53.51 16.26 -19.44
N GLU A 872 54.09 15.86 -20.57
CA GLU A 872 55.52 15.56 -20.65
C GLU A 872 56.39 16.78 -20.37
N ALA A 873 56.00 17.97 -20.82
CA ALA A 873 56.71 19.22 -20.52
C ALA A 873 56.66 19.55 -19.02
N LEU A 874 55.50 19.33 -18.37
CA LEU A 874 55.33 19.48 -16.93
C LEU A 874 56.21 18.48 -16.16
N ALA A 875 56.15 17.19 -16.50
CA ALA A 875 56.93 16.13 -15.85
C ALA A 875 58.46 16.31 -16.02
N LYS A 876 58.92 16.88 -17.14
CA LYS A 876 60.33 17.21 -17.36
C LYS A 876 60.81 18.44 -16.60
N SER A 877 59.90 19.34 -16.18
CA SER A 877 60.24 20.59 -15.47
C SER A 877 60.11 20.51 -13.95
N ALA A 878 59.50 19.44 -13.43
CA ALA A 878 59.29 19.19 -12.01
C ALA A 878 60.40 18.37 -11.31
N GLY A 879 61.52 18.09 -12.00
CA GLY A 879 62.64 17.26 -11.50
C GLY A 879 63.99 17.94 -11.57
#